data_AF-A0A9E0C8R2-F1
#
_entry.id   AF-A0A9E0C8R2-F1
#
_cell.length_a   1.000
_cell.length_b   1.000
_cell.length_c   1.000
_cell.angle_alpha   90.00
_cell.angle_beta   90.00
_cell.angle_gamma   90.00
#
_symmetry.space_group_name_H-M   'P 1'
#
loop_
_entity.id
_entity.type
_entity.pdbx_description
1 polymer ?
#
loop_
_entity_poly.entity_id
_entity_poly.type
_entity_poly.pdbx_seq_one_letter_code
_entity_poly.pdbx_strand_id
1 'polypeptide(L)'
;MPHFKSIAHGLFFLLLATLIITTGCGSDREGDEIGALQQTEYPETYDVRKNEFYQIPGARGPEDKSVLAERVPTRWQKYSGGADSRLCVLLTDTASSWLGVAHGLKSFGIPFSITTDYRVALQHKVVMAYPVISGAALAPDALQALAAYPRSGGTLIGIQVLGALNEVFGFKEPVPSRQHFEVNIVNDSSAITGEFTDPKELRISLGNKERFKETIGTYSYSGNQLPALAVYEDKSAAVSYKLYEGGAAYAFGFDIGYFILKGHNNRHEDFHHNVVNEFEPSIDVIMRMIRNIYLSGNPDAAWIPTVPYFKNLSVVITHNVNFGKALDESVEYARKEREAGMLSTYFIQTKYINDRSPFILSKDEDLTHLKQIHAVGHDLQSNSVIGSPLFDQFEQGTGDETYPDYKPYVMAWDKTYHGTIFGEMRVSRYLIDRIVPGNQTLAFRNSYLYTPFTYPQSLLATGYRFSSSVAANAHLTHLPFQLNYNREFDSELEAFEFPVTDDDELPPYNITRAQSAIRLAKKIARYGGCFIGQVHPNALGWKVQKAFYDDLKDEAWFGTLRDFGLWWTARNEVSIDITREGAQRVVTVNVPKRMEGLAIMLPIRSTPVAVTGGGKYSVDGKLIIFELAEGTIRITLNN
;
A
#
# COMPACT_ATOMS: atom_id res chain seq x y z
N MET A 1 38.37 16.40 73.56
CA MET A 1 37.28 16.50 74.57
C MET A 1 36.33 17.59 74.12
N PRO A 2 35.00 17.40 74.13
CA PRO A 2 34.19 16.18 74.35
C PRO A 2 33.69 15.59 72.99
N HIS A 3 33.72 14.28 72.72
CA HIS A 3 32.82 13.18 73.16
C HIS A 3 31.37 13.37 72.65
N PHE A 4 30.78 12.51 71.79
CA PHE A 4 30.49 11.08 71.98
C PHE A 4 30.12 10.32 70.66
N LYS A 5 30.64 9.08 70.52
CA LYS A 5 30.12 7.78 70.00
C LYS A 5 29.12 7.75 68.82
N SER A 6 29.41 7.12 67.68
CA SER A 6 29.40 5.67 67.36
C SER A 6 28.09 4.95 67.67
N ILE A 7 27.43 4.39 66.63
CA ILE A 7 26.98 2.99 66.51
C ILE A 7 26.53 2.71 65.06
N ALA A 8 26.94 1.55 64.57
CA ALA A 8 26.69 0.96 63.26
C ALA A 8 25.33 0.23 63.17
N HIS A 9 25.11 -0.40 62.01
CA HIS A 9 24.05 -1.33 61.56
C HIS A 9 22.95 -0.62 60.72
N GLY A 10 22.68 -0.95 59.46
CA GLY A 10 23.11 -2.08 58.63
C GLY A 10 22.41 -2.00 57.25
N LEU A 11 22.71 -3.00 56.40
CA LEU A 11 22.22 -3.24 55.04
C LEU A 11 22.80 -2.37 53.90
N PHE A 12 23.97 -2.84 53.46
CA PHE A 12 24.47 -2.67 52.10
C PHE A 12 23.87 -3.82 51.26
N PHE A 13 22.92 -3.53 50.37
CA PHE A 13 22.53 -4.46 49.30
C PHE A 13 23.18 -3.97 48.01
N LEU A 14 24.23 -4.68 47.57
CA LEU A 14 24.62 -4.73 46.17
C LEU A 14 23.45 -5.35 45.40
N LEU A 15 22.82 -4.59 44.51
CA LEU A 15 22.00 -5.16 43.45
C LEU A 15 22.80 -5.03 42.15
N LEU A 16 23.26 -6.20 41.71
CA LEU A 16 23.83 -6.45 40.39
C LEU A 16 22.82 -5.94 39.35
N ALA A 17 23.14 -4.84 38.68
CA ALA A 17 22.42 -4.42 37.48
C ALA A 17 22.87 -5.33 36.33
N THR A 18 22.22 -6.48 36.19
CA THR A 18 22.38 -7.33 35.01
C THR A 18 21.57 -6.72 33.88
N LEU A 19 22.33 -6.16 32.94
CA LEU A 19 21.95 -5.78 31.59
C LEU A 19 21.09 -6.87 30.93
N ILE A 20 19.84 -6.56 30.57
CA ILE A 20 19.08 -7.34 29.58
C ILE A 20 18.90 -6.43 28.36
N ILE A 21 19.75 -6.66 27.37
CA ILE A 21 19.58 -6.23 25.99
C ILE A 21 18.90 -7.42 25.29
N THR A 22 17.67 -7.24 24.83
CA THR A 22 16.96 -8.13 23.90
C THR A 22 16.41 -7.25 22.78
N THR A 23 17.17 -7.06 21.69
CA THR A 23 16.97 -7.72 20.38
C THR A 23 15.50 -7.95 20.04
N GLY A 24 14.92 -6.99 19.32
CA GLY A 24 13.60 -7.12 18.71
C GLY A 24 13.61 -8.12 17.56
N CYS A 25 12.65 -9.03 17.59
CA CYS A 25 12.01 -9.69 16.46
C CYS A 25 10.81 -10.51 16.98
N GLY A 26 9.60 -10.08 16.67
CA GLY A 26 8.47 -10.97 16.41
C GLY A 26 7.68 -11.53 17.59
N SER A 27 6.90 -10.69 18.28
CA SER A 27 5.45 -10.86 18.46
C SER A 27 4.91 -9.71 19.33
N ASP A 28 4.24 -8.73 18.76
CA ASP A 28 3.66 -7.60 19.53
C ASP A 28 2.35 -7.99 20.25
N ARG A 29 2.36 -9.19 20.86
CA ARG A 29 1.57 -9.54 22.05
C ARG A 29 2.43 -9.51 23.31
N GLU A 30 3.62 -8.91 23.29
CA GLU A 30 4.52 -8.83 24.47
C GLU A 30 3.96 -8.02 25.67
N GLY A 31 2.75 -7.47 25.58
CA GLY A 31 1.97 -7.04 26.74
C GLY A 31 1.30 -8.19 27.53
N ASP A 32 1.32 -9.42 27.03
CA ASP A 32 0.61 -10.58 27.61
C ASP A 32 1.29 -11.22 28.83
N GLU A 33 2.52 -10.87 29.17
CA GLU A 33 3.17 -11.58 30.29
C GLU A 33 2.54 -11.23 31.65
N ILE A 34 1.89 -10.08 31.82
CA ILE A 34 1.29 -9.72 33.12
C ILE A 34 -0.13 -10.28 33.28
N GLY A 35 -0.90 -10.38 32.18
CA GLY A 35 -2.25 -10.94 32.17
C GLY A 35 -2.27 -12.47 32.23
N ALA A 36 -1.38 -13.13 31.47
CA ALA A 36 -1.23 -14.59 31.51
C ALA A 36 -0.72 -15.10 32.88
N LEU A 37 -0.09 -14.23 33.68
CA LEU A 37 0.35 -14.54 35.05
C LEU A 37 -0.76 -14.47 36.10
N GLN A 38 -1.94 -13.93 35.79
CA GLN A 38 -3.11 -14.00 36.66
C GLN A 38 -4.18 -14.87 35.99
N GLN A 39 -4.52 -16.00 36.62
CA GLN A 39 -5.68 -16.82 36.25
C GLN A 39 -6.98 -16.04 36.51
N THR A 40 -7.22 -14.96 35.76
CA THR A 40 -8.40 -14.13 35.91
C THR A 40 -9.54 -14.80 35.14
N GLU A 41 -10.46 -15.44 35.87
CA GLU A 41 -11.71 -15.92 35.28
C GLU A 41 -12.62 -14.72 34.97
N TYR A 42 -12.84 -14.47 33.68
CA TYR A 42 -13.85 -13.54 33.21
C TYR A 42 -15.20 -14.26 33.05
N PRO A 43 -16.34 -13.58 33.23
CA PRO A 43 -17.65 -14.20 33.02
C PRO A 43 -17.80 -14.69 31.56
N GLU A 44 -18.59 -15.74 31.33
CA GLU A 44 -18.78 -16.23 29.95
C GLU A 44 -19.47 -15.20 29.04
N THR A 45 -20.35 -14.39 29.64
CA THR A 45 -21.12 -13.33 28.98
C THR A 45 -21.08 -12.05 29.80
N TYR A 46 -21.27 -10.91 29.15
CA TYR A 46 -21.39 -9.62 29.82
C TYR A 46 -22.45 -8.78 29.13
N ASP A 47 -23.40 -8.27 29.91
CA ASP A 47 -24.40 -7.31 29.45
C ASP A 47 -24.04 -5.91 29.91
N VAL A 48 -23.90 -4.99 28.96
CA VAL A 48 -23.51 -3.59 29.23
C VAL A 48 -24.55 -2.91 30.11
N ARG A 49 -24.09 -2.35 31.23
CA ARG A 49 -24.98 -1.69 32.20
C ARG A 49 -25.43 -0.32 31.70
N LYS A 50 -26.55 0.18 32.22
CA LYS A 50 -27.13 1.47 31.81
C LYS A 50 -26.17 2.66 32.01
N ASN A 51 -25.33 2.63 33.05
CA ASN A 51 -24.34 3.67 33.34
C ASN A 51 -23.03 3.51 32.54
N GLU A 52 -22.86 2.39 31.85
CA GLU A 52 -21.70 2.09 30.99
C GLU A 52 -22.01 2.39 29.51
N PHE A 53 -23.17 2.97 29.23
CA PHE A 53 -23.65 3.24 27.87
C PHE A 53 -24.16 4.68 27.76
N TYR A 54 -23.69 5.39 26.75
CA TYR A 54 -24.22 6.70 26.39
C TYR A 54 -25.13 6.59 25.16
N GLN A 55 -26.36 7.09 25.30
CA GLN A 55 -27.32 7.15 24.20
C GLN A 55 -27.24 8.51 23.49
N ILE A 56 -26.73 8.50 22.27
CA ILE A 56 -26.69 9.63 21.35
C ILE A 56 -28.13 9.98 20.96
N PRO A 57 -28.59 11.21 21.25
CA PRO A 57 -29.98 11.60 21.01
C PRO A 57 -30.42 11.42 19.55
N GLY A 58 -31.51 10.67 19.35
CA GLY A 58 -32.14 10.49 18.03
C GLY A 58 -31.33 9.68 17.01
N ALA A 59 -30.25 9.02 17.41
CA ALA A 59 -29.50 8.11 16.56
C ALA A 59 -30.07 6.69 16.64
N ARG A 60 -30.34 6.09 15.48
CA ARG A 60 -30.75 4.69 15.29
C ARG A 60 -30.41 4.23 13.87
N GLY A 61 -29.60 3.18 13.74
CA GLY A 61 -29.17 2.68 12.43
C GLY A 61 -27.74 2.14 12.43
N PRO A 62 -27.19 1.75 11.27
CA PRO A 62 -27.80 1.84 9.94
C PRO A 62 -28.88 0.75 9.71
N GLU A 63 -29.98 1.08 9.03
CA GLU A 63 -31.11 0.16 8.82
C GLU A 63 -30.84 -0.88 7.71
N ASP A 64 -30.13 -0.50 6.65
CA ASP A 64 -29.88 -1.36 5.49
C ASP A 64 -28.87 -2.46 5.80
N LYS A 65 -29.29 -3.72 5.71
CA LYS A 65 -28.44 -4.88 5.99
C LYS A 65 -27.13 -4.88 5.18
N SER A 66 -26.01 -5.05 5.86
CA SER A 66 -24.71 -5.26 5.23
C SER A 66 -24.57 -6.71 4.76
N VAL A 67 -24.20 -6.91 3.48
CA VAL A 67 -24.07 -8.23 2.88
C VAL A 67 -22.73 -8.32 2.17
N LEU A 68 -21.97 -9.39 2.45
CA LEU A 68 -20.75 -9.68 1.71
C LEU A 68 -21.09 -10.01 0.26
N ALA A 69 -20.38 -9.38 -0.67
CA ALA A 69 -20.44 -9.78 -2.07
C ALA A 69 -19.99 -11.24 -2.23
N GLU A 70 -20.54 -11.94 -3.22
CA GLU A 70 -20.03 -13.27 -3.57
C GLU A 70 -18.60 -13.16 -4.12
N ARG A 71 -17.75 -14.15 -3.79
CA ARG A 71 -16.42 -14.25 -4.39
C ARG A 71 -16.56 -14.67 -5.85
N VAL A 72 -16.27 -13.76 -6.75
CA VAL A 72 -16.21 -14.02 -8.20
C VAL A 72 -14.77 -13.89 -8.67
N PRO A 73 -14.12 -14.98 -9.13
CA PRO A 73 -12.79 -14.91 -9.70
C PRO A 73 -12.72 -13.88 -10.83
N THR A 74 -11.74 -13.00 -10.75
CA THR A 74 -11.53 -11.97 -11.77
C THR A 74 -11.09 -12.63 -13.05
N ARG A 75 -11.74 -12.26 -14.16
CA ARG A 75 -11.37 -12.75 -15.49
C ARG A 75 -10.23 -11.90 -16.04
N TRP A 76 -9.14 -12.51 -16.49
CA TRP A 76 -8.01 -11.79 -17.08
C TRP A 76 -8.41 -10.95 -18.30
N GLN A 77 -9.50 -11.33 -19.00
CA GLN A 77 -10.07 -10.58 -20.12
C GLN A 77 -10.53 -9.17 -19.74
N LYS A 78 -10.70 -8.86 -18.44
CA LYS A 78 -10.86 -7.48 -17.97
C LYS A 78 -9.72 -6.57 -18.46
N TYR A 79 -8.54 -7.15 -18.69
CA TYR A 79 -7.31 -6.46 -19.09
C TYR A 79 -6.88 -6.76 -20.53
N SER A 80 -7.72 -7.34 -21.40
CA SER A 80 -7.30 -7.77 -22.75
C SER A 80 -7.36 -6.70 -23.86
N GLY A 81 -7.76 -5.47 -23.54
CA GLY A 81 -7.89 -4.38 -24.51
C GLY A 81 -6.68 -3.43 -24.56
N GLY A 82 -6.69 -2.52 -25.53
CA GLY A 82 -5.66 -1.49 -25.72
C GLY A 82 -4.90 -1.61 -27.04
N ALA A 83 -4.03 -0.64 -27.32
CA ALA A 83 -3.14 -0.62 -28.46
C ALA A 83 -1.84 -1.42 -28.21
N ASP A 84 -1.13 -1.73 -29.29
CA ASP A 84 0.17 -2.42 -29.29
C ASP A 84 1.31 -1.61 -28.64
N SER A 85 1.08 -0.31 -28.38
CA SER A 85 1.99 0.55 -27.62
C SER A 85 2.11 0.19 -26.15
N ARG A 86 1.22 -0.63 -25.59
CA ARG A 86 1.24 -1.03 -24.18
C ARG A 86 2.25 -2.16 -23.93
N LEU A 87 2.65 -2.38 -22.67
CA LEU A 87 3.28 -3.64 -22.28
C LEU A 87 2.26 -4.78 -22.43
N CYS A 88 2.61 -5.90 -23.05
CA CYS A 88 1.72 -7.06 -23.12
C CYS A 88 2.17 -8.15 -22.17
N VAL A 89 1.25 -8.65 -21.34
CA VAL A 89 1.45 -9.87 -20.57
C VAL A 89 0.90 -11.05 -21.38
N LEU A 90 1.81 -11.90 -21.87
CA LEU A 90 1.46 -13.23 -22.36
C LEU A 90 1.24 -14.15 -21.16
N LEU A 91 -0.02 -14.40 -20.84
CA LEU A 91 -0.44 -15.23 -19.73
C LEU A 91 -0.37 -16.71 -20.14
N THR A 92 0.61 -17.43 -19.62
CA THR A 92 0.87 -18.85 -19.92
C THR A 92 0.11 -19.80 -18.99
N ASP A 93 -0.39 -19.30 -17.85
CA ASP A 93 -1.28 -20.01 -16.94
C ASP A 93 -2.32 -19.06 -16.35
N THR A 94 -3.61 -19.29 -16.64
CA THR A 94 -4.71 -18.45 -16.16
C THR A 94 -5.05 -18.64 -14.68
N ALA A 95 -4.55 -19.71 -14.04
CA ALA A 95 -4.73 -19.98 -12.61
C ALA A 95 -3.58 -19.41 -11.74
N SER A 96 -2.59 -18.78 -12.36
CA SER A 96 -1.43 -18.17 -11.69
C SER A 96 -1.79 -16.88 -10.91
N SER A 97 -0.80 -16.32 -10.21
CA SER A 97 -0.95 -15.08 -9.43
C SER A 97 -0.89 -13.79 -10.28
N TRP A 98 -1.47 -13.83 -11.48
CA TRP A 98 -1.38 -12.74 -12.47
C TRP A 98 -2.03 -11.43 -12.02
N LEU A 99 -2.97 -11.47 -11.07
CA LEU A 99 -3.52 -10.27 -10.44
C LEU A 99 -2.44 -9.45 -9.73
N GLY A 100 -1.42 -10.08 -9.16
CA GLY A 100 -0.28 -9.37 -8.57
C GLY A 100 0.47 -8.52 -9.59
N VAL A 101 0.67 -9.07 -10.80
CA VAL A 101 1.28 -8.33 -11.92
C VAL A 101 0.36 -7.18 -12.35
N ALA A 102 -0.94 -7.42 -12.52
CA ALA A 102 -1.89 -6.38 -12.90
C ALA A 102 -1.94 -5.24 -11.88
N HIS A 103 -1.98 -5.55 -10.59
CA HIS A 103 -1.99 -4.56 -9.50
C HIS A 103 -0.69 -3.76 -9.47
N GLY A 104 0.47 -4.43 -9.57
CA GLY A 104 1.77 -3.75 -9.60
C GLY A 104 1.91 -2.79 -10.78
N LEU A 105 1.54 -3.23 -11.99
CA LEU A 105 1.57 -2.39 -13.20
C LEU A 105 0.66 -1.17 -13.07
N LYS A 106 -0.54 -1.34 -12.50
CA LYS A 106 -1.47 -0.25 -12.21
C LYS A 106 -0.93 0.74 -11.18
N SER A 107 -0.40 0.25 -10.05
CA SER A 107 0.18 1.13 -9.01
C SER A 107 1.30 2.00 -9.58
N PHE A 108 2.14 1.46 -10.48
CA PHE A 108 3.21 2.22 -11.16
C PHE A 108 2.78 2.94 -12.44
N GLY A 109 1.52 2.81 -12.85
CA GLY A 109 0.94 3.52 -14.00
C GLY A 109 1.50 3.09 -15.34
N ILE A 110 1.96 1.84 -15.45
CA ILE A 110 2.46 1.25 -16.69
C ILE A 110 1.23 0.76 -17.48
N PRO A 111 0.94 1.30 -18.67
CA PRO A 111 -0.15 0.80 -19.51
C PRO A 111 0.14 -0.62 -19.95
N PHE A 112 -0.84 -1.52 -19.77
CA PHE A 112 -0.70 -2.92 -20.15
C PHE A 112 -1.94 -3.52 -20.78
N SER A 113 -1.75 -4.68 -21.39
CA SER A 113 -2.79 -5.62 -21.83
C SER A 113 -2.41 -7.04 -21.45
N ILE A 114 -3.39 -7.94 -21.34
CA ILE A 114 -3.19 -9.37 -21.06
C ILE A 114 -3.80 -10.20 -22.19
N THR A 115 -3.06 -11.18 -22.69
CA THR A 115 -3.54 -12.15 -23.68
C THR A 115 -2.96 -13.53 -23.41
N THR A 116 -3.65 -14.58 -23.83
CA THR A 116 -3.12 -15.95 -23.87
C THR A 116 -2.60 -16.33 -25.26
N ASP A 117 -2.77 -15.47 -26.27
CA ASP A 117 -2.29 -15.71 -27.63
C ASP A 117 -0.94 -15.02 -27.87
N TYR A 118 0.11 -15.83 -28.04
CA TYR A 118 1.45 -15.33 -28.32
C TYR A 118 1.51 -14.47 -29.60
N ARG A 119 0.66 -14.74 -30.60
CA ARG A 119 0.64 -13.96 -31.85
C ARG A 119 0.15 -12.54 -31.62
N VAL A 120 -0.80 -12.36 -30.71
CA VAL A 120 -1.26 -11.05 -30.27
C VAL A 120 -0.18 -10.38 -29.43
N ALA A 121 0.38 -11.10 -28.45
CA ALA A 121 1.41 -10.55 -27.57
C ALA A 121 2.62 -9.98 -28.34
N LEU A 122 3.11 -10.71 -29.35
CA LEU A 122 4.27 -10.31 -30.14
C LEU A 122 4.02 -9.12 -31.10
N GLN A 123 2.80 -8.59 -31.18
CA GLN A 123 2.52 -7.31 -31.88
C GLN A 123 3.04 -6.12 -31.07
N HIS A 124 3.13 -6.26 -29.75
CA HIS A 124 3.64 -5.22 -28.87
C HIS A 124 5.16 -5.08 -29.00
N LYS A 125 5.75 -4.03 -28.39
CA LYS A 125 7.21 -3.86 -28.31
C LYS A 125 7.86 -4.48 -27.06
N VAL A 126 7.10 -4.60 -25.99
CA VAL A 126 7.55 -5.20 -24.73
C VAL A 126 6.54 -6.27 -24.33
N VAL A 127 7.01 -7.51 -24.20
CA VAL A 127 6.19 -8.67 -23.83
C VAL A 127 6.72 -9.27 -22.53
N MET A 128 5.84 -9.49 -21.56
CA MET A 128 6.10 -10.27 -20.36
C MET A 128 5.42 -11.63 -20.48
N ALA A 129 6.16 -12.73 -20.50
CA ALA A 129 5.60 -14.07 -20.41
C ALA A 129 5.53 -14.50 -18.94
N TYR A 130 4.32 -14.76 -18.45
CA TYR A 130 4.02 -14.98 -17.03
C TYR A 130 3.05 -16.16 -16.82
N PRO A 131 3.23 -17.02 -15.79
CA PRO A 131 4.27 -16.96 -14.76
C PRO A 131 5.56 -17.70 -15.14
N VAL A 132 5.53 -18.50 -16.20
CA VAL A 132 6.60 -19.42 -16.57
C VAL A 132 6.75 -19.49 -18.09
N ILE A 133 7.98 -19.59 -18.57
CA ILE A 133 8.28 -20.01 -19.94
C ILE A 133 8.81 -21.43 -19.88
N SER A 134 8.08 -22.40 -20.43
CA SER A 134 8.56 -23.78 -20.56
C SER A 134 7.88 -24.49 -21.73
N GLY A 135 8.43 -25.63 -22.15
CA GLY A 135 7.77 -26.52 -23.14
C GLY A 135 6.50 -27.19 -22.63
N ALA A 136 6.25 -27.16 -21.31
CA ALA A 136 4.98 -27.61 -20.74
C ALA A 136 3.89 -26.52 -20.79
N ALA A 137 4.29 -25.25 -20.72
CA ALA A 137 3.37 -24.11 -20.72
C ALA A 137 3.10 -23.53 -22.12
N LEU A 138 4.02 -23.71 -23.07
CA LEU A 138 3.96 -23.11 -24.40
C LEU A 138 4.22 -24.13 -25.50
N ALA A 139 3.44 -24.04 -26.57
CA ALA A 139 3.64 -24.86 -27.76
C ALA A 139 4.97 -24.53 -28.46
N PRO A 140 5.55 -25.48 -29.23
CA PRO A 140 6.81 -25.27 -29.95
C PRO A 140 6.83 -24.02 -30.83
N ASP A 141 5.76 -23.75 -31.58
CA ASP A 141 5.64 -22.56 -32.43
C ASP A 141 5.69 -21.25 -31.63
N ALA A 142 5.09 -21.24 -30.43
CA ALA A 142 5.13 -20.09 -29.53
C ALA A 142 6.55 -19.87 -28.99
N LEU A 143 7.24 -20.95 -28.58
CA LEU A 143 8.63 -20.87 -28.14
C LEU A 143 9.56 -20.38 -29.25
N GLN A 144 9.40 -20.88 -30.48
CA GLN A 144 10.19 -20.43 -31.62
C GLN A 144 9.96 -18.94 -31.91
N ALA A 145 8.71 -18.48 -31.86
CA ALA A 145 8.37 -17.08 -32.07
C ALA A 145 8.96 -16.18 -30.97
N LEU A 146 8.83 -16.58 -29.71
CA LEU A 146 9.44 -15.88 -28.57
C LEU A 146 10.98 -15.83 -28.68
N ALA A 147 11.62 -16.89 -29.17
CA ALA A 147 13.05 -16.92 -29.39
C ALA A 147 13.52 -15.93 -30.46
N ALA A 148 12.72 -15.75 -31.53
CA ALA A 148 13.04 -14.82 -32.61
C ALA A 148 12.79 -13.36 -32.23
N TYR A 149 11.85 -13.11 -31.32
CA TYR A 149 11.33 -11.77 -31.06
C TYR A 149 12.38 -10.73 -30.61
N PRO A 150 13.29 -11.00 -29.64
CA PRO A 150 14.36 -10.07 -29.29
C PRO A 150 15.31 -9.75 -30.46
N ARG A 151 15.54 -10.73 -31.34
CA ARG A 151 16.40 -10.56 -32.53
C ARG A 151 15.76 -9.64 -33.58
N SER A 152 14.43 -9.60 -33.63
CA SER A 152 13.67 -8.66 -34.47
C SER A 152 13.43 -7.28 -33.82
N GLY A 153 14.05 -7.02 -32.68
CA GLY A 153 13.97 -5.74 -31.97
C GLY A 153 12.85 -5.62 -30.94
N GLY A 154 12.26 -6.75 -30.53
CA GLY A 154 11.33 -6.80 -29.40
C GLY A 154 12.05 -6.86 -28.06
N THR A 155 11.33 -6.58 -26.96
CA THR A 155 11.83 -6.77 -25.60
C THR A 155 11.02 -7.85 -24.90
N LEU A 156 11.67 -8.91 -24.44
CA LEU A 156 11.04 -10.03 -23.75
C LEU A 156 11.42 -10.05 -22.26
N ILE A 157 10.42 -10.08 -21.39
CA ILE A 157 10.55 -10.32 -19.95
C ILE A 157 10.02 -11.72 -19.69
N GLY A 158 10.87 -12.64 -19.27
CA GLY A 158 10.48 -14.00 -18.91
C GLY A 158 10.46 -14.17 -17.40
N ILE A 159 9.33 -14.57 -16.85
CA ILE A 159 9.25 -14.98 -15.44
C ILE A 159 9.47 -16.49 -15.41
N GLN A 160 10.33 -16.97 -14.50
CA GLN A 160 10.73 -18.38 -14.35
C GLN A 160 10.99 -19.07 -15.70
N VAL A 161 12.05 -18.65 -16.40
CA VAL A 161 12.42 -19.24 -17.71
C VAL A 161 13.05 -20.62 -17.53
N LEU A 162 12.42 -21.66 -18.11
CA LEU A 162 12.83 -23.05 -18.01
C LEU A 162 13.04 -23.69 -19.41
N GLY A 163 14.29 -23.99 -19.75
CA GLY A 163 14.63 -24.87 -20.86
C GLY A 163 14.90 -24.17 -22.20
N ALA A 164 13.99 -24.32 -23.17
CA ALA A 164 14.28 -24.06 -24.59
C ALA A 164 14.76 -22.64 -24.95
N LEU A 165 14.53 -21.65 -24.09
CA LEU A 165 14.91 -20.25 -24.32
C LEU A 165 16.11 -19.77 -23.50
N ASN A 166 16.85 -20.64 -22.79
CA ASN A 166 17.96 -20.22 -21.91
C ASN A 166 18.97 -19.28 -22.61
N GLU A 167 19.42 -19.66 -23.82
CA GLU A 167 20.37 -18.86 -24.61
C GLU A 167 19.80 -17.51 -25.08
N VAL A 168 18.46 -17.43 -25.21
CA VAL A 168 17.75 -16.20 -25.59
C VAL A 168 17.89 -15.17 -24.48
N PHE A 169 17.79 -15.61 -23.23
CA PHE A 169 17.93 -14.80 -22.02
C PHE A 169 19.37 -14.70 -21.51
N GLY A 170 20.32 -15.34 -22.19
CA GLY A 170 21.74 -15.19 -21.90
C GLY A 170 22.26 -16.06 -20.75
N PHE A 171 21.63 -17.19 -20.45
CA PHE A 171 22.11 -18.15 -19.45
C PHE A 171 22.14 -19.59 -20.02
N LYS A 172 22.78 -20.52 -19.31
CA LYS A 172 22.90 -21.93 -19.72
C LYS A 172 21.80 -22.80 -19.13
N GLU A 173 21.64 -22.77 -17.81
CA GLU A 173 20.69 -23.63 -17.09
C GLU A 173 19.97 -22.87 -15.96
N PRO A 174 18.68 -23.17 -15.72
CA PRO A 174 17.97 -22.75 -14.53
C PRO A 174 18.16 -23.77 -13.40
N VAL A 175 18.44 -23.30 -12.18
CA VAL A 175 18.66 -24.15 -11.00
C VAL A 175 17.60 -23.82 -9.95
N PRO A 176 16.66 -24.74 -9.65
CA PRO A 176 15.59 -24.49 -8.68
C PRO A 176 16.12 -24.42 -7.24
N SER A 177 15.53 -23.55 -6.43
CA SER A 177 15.85 -23.41 -5.01
C SER A 177 14.66 -22.87 -4.22
N ARG A 178 14.57 -23.25 -2.95
CA ARG A 178 13.71 -22.62 -1.93
C ARG A 178 14.51 -22.04 -0.77
N GLN A 179 15.82 -21.91 -0.98
CA GLN A 179 16.79 -21.49 0.03
C GLN A 179 17.36 -20.09 -0.25
N HIS A 180 16.83 -19.39 -1.26
CA HIS A 180 17.17 -18.00 -1.56
C HIS A 180 16.21 -17.06 -0.83
N PHE A 181 16.70 -16.43 0.23
CA PHE A 181 15.91 -15.53 1.07
C PHE A 181 16.09 -14.06 0.70
N GLU A 182 16.93 -13.74 -0.28
CA GLU A 182 17.26 -12.36 -0.62
C GLU A 182 17.62 -12.21 -2.09
N VAL A 183 17.22 -11.08 -2.69
CA VAL A 183 17.67 -10.64 -4.00
C VAL A 183 18.42 -9.31 -3.83
N ASN A 184 19.67 -9.29 -4.29
CA ASN A 184 20.54 -8.13 -4.28
C ASN A 184 20.61 -7.52 -5.68
N ILE A 185 20.17 -6.27 -5.82
CA ILE A 185 20.24 -5.52 -7.08
C ILE A 185 21.68 -5.08 -7.34
N VAL A 186 22.16 -5.34 -8.55
CA VAL A 186 23.46 -4.85 -9.02
C VAL A 186 23.23 -3.50 -9.69
N ASN A 187 23.58 -2.42 -8.99
CA ASN A 187 23.61 -1.09 -9.59
C ASN A 187 24.86 -0.98 -10.50
N ASP A 188 24.62 -1.02 -11.81
CA ASP A 188 25.65 -0.93 -12.86
C ASP A 188 25.60 0.40 -13.62
N SER A 189 24.94 1.43 -13.05
CA SER A 189 24.65 2.72 -13.71
C SER A 189 23.85 2.63 -15.02
N SER A 190 23.29 1.46 -15.36
CA SER A 190 22.41 1.32 -16.53
C SER A 190 21.09 2.07 -16.34
N ALA A 191 20.35 2.24 -17.42
CA ALA A 191 18.98 2.75 -17.36
C ALA A 191 18.02 1.83 -16.58
N ILE A 192 18.41 0.58 -16.30
CA ILE A 192 17.56 -0.40 -15.63
C ILE A 192 17.73 -0.36 -14.11
N THR A 193 18.96 -0.33 -13.62
CA THR A 193 19.25 -0.40 -12.16
C THR A 193 19.97 0.83 -11.60
N GLY A 194 20.39 1.77 -12.45
CA GLY A 194 21.17 2.94 -12.04
C GLY A 194 20.43 3.89 -11.08
N GLU A 195 19.10 3.89 -11.08
CA GLU A 195 18.30 4.74 -10.16
C GLU A 195 18.27 4.24 -8.70
N PHE A 196 18.65 2.98 -8.45
CA PHE A 196 18.61 2.39 -7.11
C PHE A 196 19.87 2.74 -6.34
N THR A 197 19.76 3.65 -5.38
CA THR A 197 20.92 4.25 -4.71
C THR A 197 20.84 4.13 -3.19
N ASP A 198 19.66 3.89 -2.63
CA ASP A 198 19.52 3.61 -1.20
C ASP A 198 19.85 2.14 -0.91
N PRO A 199 20.57 1.82 0.18
CA PRO A 199 20.85 0.43 0.55
C PRO A 199 19.60 -0.47 0.64
N LYS A 200 18.44 0.09 1.01
CA LYS A 200 17.16 -0.63 1.04
C LYS A 200 16.54 -0.85 -0.34
N GLU A 201 16.97 -0.11 -1.36
CA GLU A 201 16.59 -0.39 -2.75
C GLU A 201 17.46 -1.49 -3.37
N LEU A 202 18.66 -1.70 -2.83
CA LEU A 202 19.61 -2.68 -3.34
C LEU A 202 19.39 -4.09 -2.79
N ARG A 203 18.54 -4.25 -1.78
CA ARG A 203 18.30 -5.52 -1.07
C ARG A 203 16.81 -5.75 -0.91
N ILE A 204 16.31 -6.80 -1.56
CA ILE A 204 14.93 -7.25 -1.50
C ILE A 204 14.91 -8.54 -0.70
N SER A 205 14.13 -8.57 0.37
CA SER A 205 13.95 -9.78 1.15
C SER A 205 12.84 -10.63 0.55
N LEU A 206 13.15 -11.91 0.38
CA LEU A 206 12.20 -12.95 0.03
C LEU A 206 11.84 -13.79 1.26
N GLY A 207 12.27 -13.43 2.48
CA GLY A 207 11.87 -14.10 3.71
C GLY A 207 12.90 -14.12 4.81
N ASN A 208 12.48 -14.49 6.00
CA ASN A 208 13.35 -14.59 7.17
C ASN A 208 13.96 -16.00 7.31
N LYS A 209 15.22 -16.14 6.92
CA LYS A 209 15.99 -17.39 6.99
C LYS A 209 16.18 -17.93 8.42
N GLU A 210 16.13 -17.08 9.43
CA GLU A 210 16.27 -17.49 10.84
C GLU A 210 14.98 -18.14 11.36
N ARG A 211 13.81 -17.72 10.85
CA ARG A 211 12.50 -18.23 11.26
C ARG A 211 11.96 -19.33 10.36
N PHE A 212 12.29 -19.31 9.07
CA PHE A 212 11.72 -20.21 8.08
C PHE A 212 12.79 -21.07 7.40
N LYS A 213 12.45 -22.35 7.17
CA LYS A 213 13.34 -23.31 6.50
C LYS A 213 13.35 -23.16 4.99
N GLU A 214 12.27 -22.65 4.42
CA GLU A 214 12.07 -22.47 2.99
C GLU A 214 11.34 -21.16 2.77
N THR A 215 11.51 -20.57 1.58
CA THR A 215 10.66 -19.50 1.07
C THR A 215 10.06 -19.86 -0.28
N ILE A 216 9.51 -18.87 -1.00
CA ILE A 216 8.96 -18.98 -2.34
C ILE A 216 9.92 -19.72 -3.28
N GLY A 217 9.35 -20.45 -4.24
CA GLY A 217 10.13 -21.13 -5.26
C GLY A 217 10.88 -20.12 -6.13
N THR A 218 12.17 -20.31 -6.24
CA THR A 218 13.06 -19.50 -7.06
C THR A 218 13.88 -20.37 -8.01
N TYR A 219 14.44 -19.74 -9.04
CA TYR A 219 15.42 -20.29 -9.93
C TYR A 219 16.61 -19.34 -9.98
N SER A 220 17.82 -19.88 -9.90
CA SER A 220 19.02 -19.16 -10.29
C SER A 220 19.46 -19.53 -11.70
N TYR A 221 20.02 -18.56 -12.42
CA TYR A 221 20.46 -18.74 -13.79
C TYR A 221 21.98 -18.90 -13.84
N SER A 222 22.45 -20.06 -14.32
CA SER A 222 23.88 -20.40 -14.36
C SER A 222 24.51 -20.08 -15.72
N GLY A 223 25.82 -19.86 -15.76
CA GLY A 223 26.56 -19.65 -17.01
C GLY A 223 26.13 -18.40 -17.78
N ASN A 224 25.85 -17.30 -17.07
CA ASN A 224 25.38 -16.05 -17.68
C ASN A 224 26.42 -15.45 -18.63
N GLN A 225 25.95 -14.93 -19.76
CA GLN A 225 26.77 -14.27 -20.79
C GLN A 225 27.18 -12.85 -20.37
N LEU A 226 26.33 -12.19 -19.59
CA LEU A 226 26.57 -10.88 -19.00
C LEU A 226 26.45 -10.97 -17.47
N PRO A 227 27.08 -10.05 -16.72
CA PRO A 227 26.83 -9.93 -15.28
C PRO A 227 25.33 -9.78 -15.01
N ALA A 228 24.82 -10.48 -14.00
CA ALA A 228 23.41 -10.43 -13.65
C ALA A 228 23.00 -9.03 -13.14
N LEU A 229 21.76 -8.61 -13.42
CA LEU A 229 21.19 -7.36 -12.89
C LEU A 229 20.80 -7.49 -11.41
N ALA A 230 20.57 -8.73 -10.96
CA ALA A 230 20.37 -9.04 -9.57
C ALA A 230 20.87 -10.45 -9.27
N VAL A 231 21.36 -10.67 -8.05
CA VAL A 231 21.89 -11.95 -7.56
C VAL A 231 21.22 -12.34 -6.25
N TYR A 232 21.10 -13.63 -5.98
CA TYR A 232 20.71 -14.09 -4.65
C TYR A 232 21.86 -13.94 -3.64
N GLU A 233 21.61 -14.21 -2.36
CA GLU A 233 22.63 -14.08 -1.31
C GLU A 233 23.86 -14.97 -1.54
N ASP A 234 23.70 -16.09 -2.25
CA ASP A 234 24.77 -17.03 -2.64
C ASP A 234 25.54 -16.61 -3.90
N LYS A 235 25.26 -15.41 -4.43
CA LYS A 235 25.82 -14.82 -5.65
C LYS A 235 25.37 -15.47 -6.96
N SER A 236 24.47 -16.43 -6.92
CA SER A 236 23.86 -16.97 -8.13
C SER A 236 22.89 -15.94 -8.74
N ALA A 237 22.67 -15.97 -10.06
CA ALA A 237 21.91 -14.91 -10.73
C ALA A 237 20.40 -15.06 -10.51
N ALA A 238 19.77 -14.02 -9.97
CA ALA A 238 18.33 -13.90 -9.81
C ALA A 238 17.66 -13.25 -11.04
N VAL A 239 18.35 -12.28 -11.66
CA VAL A 239 17.91 -11.64 -12.90
C VAL A 239 19.03 -11.65 -13.92
N SER A 240 18.89 -12.48 -14.95
CA SER A 240 19.81 -12.54 -16.09
C SER A 240 19.26 -11.76 -17.27
N TYR A 241 20.13 -11.36 -18.20
CA TYR A 241 19.70 -10.66 -19.40
C TYR A 241 20.66 -10.86 -20.57
N LYS A 242 20.13 -10.55 -21.76
CA LYS A 242 20.88 -10.49 -23.00
C LYS A 242 20.40 -9.33 -23.87
N LEU A 243 21.35 -8.62 -24.46
CA LEU A 243 21.10 -7.57 -25.43
C LEU A 243 21.24 -8.10 -26.85
N TYR A 244 20.37 -7.63 -27.73
CA TYR A 244 20.36 -7.84 -29.17
C TYR A 244 20.49 -6.49 -29.88
N GLU A 245 20.83 -6.48 -31.16
CA GLU A 245 21.10 -5.25 -31.93
C GLU A 245 19.98 -4.19 -31.82
N GLY A 246 18.71 -4.62 -31.71
CA GLY A 246 17.57 -3.71 -31.51
C GLY A 246 16.58 -4.13 -30.42
N GLY A 247 16.91 -5.14 -29.61
CA GLY A 247 15.98 -5.75 -28.65
C GLY A 247 16.70 -6.33 -27.44
N ALA A 248 15.93 -6.85 -26.48
CA ALA A 248 16.49 -7.36 -25.23
C ALA A 248 15.66 -8.52 -24.67
N ALA A 249 16.30 -9.35 -23.84
CA ALA A 249 15.63 -10.41 -23.09
C ALA A 249 16.09 -10.38 -21.64
N TYR A 250 15.15 -10.39 -20.69
CA TYR A 250 15.39 -10.36 -19.24
C TYR A 250 14.67 -11.53 -18.59
N ALA A 251 15.36 -12.36 -17.80
CA ALA A 251 14.76 -13.47 -17.08
C ALA A 251 14.77 -13.21 -15.59
N PHE A 252 13.60 -13.31 -14.94
CA PHE A 252 13.43 -13.22 -13.49
C PHE A 252 13.25 -14.61 -12.89
N GLY A 253 14.09 -14.94 -11.92
CA GLY A 253 14.14 -16.25 -11.29
C GLY A 253 13.01 -16.53 -10.28
N PHE A 254 12.19 -15.55 -9.93
CA PHE A 254 11.12 -15.67 -8.94
C PHE A 254 9.79 -15.16 -9.51
N ASP A 255 8.68 -15.65 -8.97
CA ASP A 255 7.34 -15.26 -9.40
C ASP A 255 6.99 -13.87 -8.83
N ILE A 256 7.06 -12.85 -9.69
CA ILE A 256 6.77 -11.45 -9.33
C ILE A 256 5.32 -11.26 -8.89
N GLY A 257 4.36 -11.90 -9.58
CA GLY A 257 2.94 -11.76 -9.24
C GLY A 257 2.63 -12.37 -7.88
N TYR A 258 3.18 -13.55 -7.60
CA TYR A 258 3.05 -14.20 -6.30
C TYR A 258 3.75 -13.40 -5.19
N PHE A 259 4.96 -12.88 -5.44
CA PHE A 259 5.68 -12.02 -4.49
C PHE A 259 4.87 -10.77 -4.10
N ILE A 260 4.32 -10.06 -5.10
CA ILE A 260 3.49 -8.88 -4.86
C ILE A 260 2.27 -9.23 -4.01
N LEU A 261 1.55 -10.31 -4.34
CA LEU A 261 0.36 -10.69 -3.58
C LEU A 261 0.70 -11.18 -2.18
N LYS A 262 1.85 -11.83 -1.96
CA LYS A 262 2.32 -12.19 -0.61
C LYS A 262 2.54 -10.96 0.27
N GLY A 263 3.08 -9.88 -0.29
CA GLY A 263 3.19 -8.57 0.37
C GLY A 263 1.84 -7.89 0.60
N HIS A 264 1.08 -7.62 -0.46
CA HIS A 264 -0.20 -6.92 -0.36
C HIS A 264 -1.24 -7.63 0.53
N ASN A 265 -1.16 -8.96 0.64
CA ASN A 265 -2.07 -9.74 1.49
C ASN A 265 -1.50 -10.03 2.89
N ASN A 266 -0.27 -9.58 3.20
CA ASN A 266 0.47 -9.90 4.42
C ASN A 266 0.49 -11.40 4.73
N ARG A 267 0.76 -12.22 3.71
CA ARG A 267 0.84 -13.69 3.81
C ARG A 267 2.26 -14.20 3.62
N HIS A 268 3.25 -13.33 3.78
CA HIS A 268 4.65 -13.64 3.51
C HIS A 268 5.40 -14.20 4.73
N GLU A 269 6.52 -14.86 4.48
CA GLU A 269 7.42 -15.43 5.49
C GLU A 269 8.34 -14.36 6.10
N ASP A 270 7.76 -13.31 6.68
CA ASP A 270 8.43 -12.11 7.22
C ASP A 270 9.42 -11.47 6.24
N PHE A 271 8.90 -11.03 5.09
CA PHE A 271 9.75 -10.42 4.07
C PHE A 271 10.24 -9.03 4.52
N HIS A 272 9.51 -8.33 5.39
CA HIS A 272 9.89 -7.00 5.83
C HIS A 272 11.08 -7.02 6.80
N HIS A 273 11.92 -5.99 6.76
CA HIS A 273 13.03 -5.86 7.69
C HIS A 273 12.63 -5.17 9.00
N ASN A 274 11.58 -4.37 8.96
CA ASN A 274 11.03 -3.60 10.08
C ASN A 274 9.51 -3.54 9.94
N VAL A 275 8.78 -3.32 11.03
CA VAL A 275 7.31 -3.36 11.02
C VAL A 275 6.69 -2.06 10.48
N VAL A 276 7.25 -0.89 10.81
CA VAL A 276 6.78 0.45 10.37
C VAL A 276 7.88 1.51 10.61
N ASN A 277 7.66 2.77 10.22
CA ASN A 277 8.53 3.94 10.43
C ASN A 277 9.89 3.89 9.71
N GLU A 278 10.04 2.99 8.75
CA GLU A 278 11.29 2.73 8.06
C GLU A 278 11.09 2.63 6.55
N PHE A 279 12.17 2.75 5.80
CA PHE A 279 12.10 2.64 4.35
C PHE A 279 12.18 1.17 3.89
N GLU A 280 11.05 0.62 3.44
CA GLU A 280 10.90 -0.75 2.94
C GLU A 280 10.26 -0.77 1.54
N PRO A 281 11.05 -0.66 0.45
CA PRO A 281 10.56 -0.47 -0.91
C PRO A 281 10.59 -1.76 -1.76
N SER A 282 10.53 -2.94 -1.16
CA SER A 282 10.83 -4.22 -1.85
C SER A 282 9.98 -4.47 -3.11
N ILE A 283 8.66 -4.25 -3.07
CA ILE A 283 7.79 -4.32 -4.27
C ILE A 283 8.07 -3.13 -5.21
N ASP A 284 8.31 -1.95 -4.64
CA ASP A 284 8.53 -0.72 -5.39
C ASP A 284 9.76 -0.82 -6.29
N VAL A 285 10.85 -1.43 -5.81
CA VAL A 285 12.09 -1.67 -6.58
C VAL A 285 11.82 -2.57 -7.79
N ILE A 286 11.12 -3.69 -7.60
CA ILE A 286 10.82 -4.61 -8.70
C ILE A 286 9.97 -3.91 -9.75
N MET A 287 8.94 -3.18 -9.35
CA MET A 287 8.06 -2.51 -10.31
C MET A 287 8.75 -1.32 -11.00
N ARG A 288 9.65 -0.61 -10.33
CA ARG A 288 10.53 0.40 -10.95
C ARG A 288 11.47 -0.24 -11.98
N MET A 289 12.05 -1.40 -11.68
CA MET A 289 12.88 -2.15 -12.63
C MET A 289 12.09 -2.55 -13.88
N ILE A 290 10.85 -3.07 -13.70
CA ILE A 290 9.94 -3.39 -14.82
C ILE A 290 9.57 -2.13 -15.62
N ARG A 291 9.29 -1.01 -14.95
CA ARG A 291 9.05 0.29 -15.61
C ARG A 291 10.24 0.68 -16.48
N ASN A 292 11.47 0.54 -15.97
CA ASN A 292 12.68 0.92 -16.70
C ASN A 292 12.92 0.03 -17.91
N ILE A 293 12.65 -1.27 -17.81
CA ILE A 293 12.67 -2.20 -18.95
C ILE A 293 11.62 -1.79 -20.00
N TYR A 294 10.40 -1.46 -19.57
CA TYR A 294 9.33 -0.98 -20.46
C TYR A 294 9.73 0.32 -21.19
N LEU A 295 10.23 1.31 -20.45
CA LEU A 295 10.65 2.60 -21.01
C LEU A 295 11.83 2.46 -21.99
N SER A 296 12.74 1.52 -21.72
CA SER A 296 13.92 1.27 -22.55
C SER A 296 13.59 0.42 -23.78
N GLY A 297 12.65 -0.52 -23.66
CA GLY A 297 12.27 -1.46 -24.72
C GLY A 297 11.19 -0.95 -25.68
N ASN A 298 10.49 0.15 -25.35
CA ASN A 298 9.41 0.68 -26.16
C ASN A 298 9.59 2.19 -26.45
N PRO A 299 9.90 2.59 -27.70
CA PRO A 299 10.03 3.98 -28.10
C PRO A 299 8.77 4.83 -27.92
N ASP A 300 7.60 4.19 -27.89
CA ASP A 300 6.30 4.81 -27.68
C ASP A 300 5.79 4.56 -26.24
N ALA A 301 6.68 4.30 -25.28
CA ALA A 301 6.30 4.12 -23.89
C ALA A 301 5.81 5.43 -23.25
N ALA A 302 4.54 5.47 -22.87
CA ALA A 302 3.97 6.47 -21.98
C ALA A 302 3.55 5.82 -20.65
N TRP A 303 3.45 6.61 -19.58
CA TRP A 303 2.99 6.14 -18.27
C TRP A 303 2.30 7.24 -17.46
N ILE A 304 1.55 6.81 -16.44
CA ILE A 304 0.75 7.69 -15.57
C ILE A 304 1.49 7.86 -14.23
N PRO A 305 1.97 9.06 -13.88
CA PRO A 305 2.53 9.33 -12.57
C PRO A 305 1.60 9.04 -11.40
N THR A 306 2.20 8.78 -10.24
CA THR A 306 1.53 8.27 -9.02
C THR A 306 1.13 9.36 -8.04
N VAL A 307 1.47 10.61 -8.32
CA VAL A 307 1.22 11.75 -7.42
C VAL A 307 0.41 12.81 -8.16
N PRO A 308 -0.64 13.39 -7.53
CA PRO A 308 -1.37 14.51 -8.09
C PRO A 308 -0.45 15.64 -8.53
N TYR A 309 -0.75 16.24 -9.69
CA TYR A 309 0.00 17.35 -10.27
C TYR A 309 1.49 17.06 -10.52
N PHE A 310 1.88 15.79 -10.62
CA PHE A 310 3.28 15.37 -10.76
C PHE A 310 4.19 15.92 -9.65
N LYS A 311 3.67 16.07 -8.44
CA LYS A 311 4.51 16.35 -7.25
C LYS A 311 5.40 15.13 -6.95
N ASN A 312 6.39 15.32 -6.09
CA ASN A 312 7.35 14.25 -5.79
C ASN A 312 6.76 13.22 -4.80
N LEU A 313 5.79 13.62 -3.98
CA LEU A 313 5.26 12.82 -2.89
C LEU A 313 3.79 13.16 -2.65
N SER A 314 2.95 12.15 -2.40
CA SER A 314 1.62 12.36 -1.82
C SER A 314 1.71 12.27 -0.30
N VAL A 315 1.27 13.28 0.43
CA VAL A 315 1.24 13.28 1.89
C VAL A 315 -0.19 13.35 2.39
N VAL A 316 -0.53 12.44 3.29
CA VAL A 316 -1.76 12.50 4.09
C VAL A 316 -1.35 12.45 5.56
N ILE A 317 -1.67 13.52 6.30
CA ILE A 317 -1.53 13.54 7.76
C ILE A 317 -2.85 13.10 8.38
N THR A 318 -2.73 12.22 9.37
CA THR A 318 -3.84 11.56 10.03
C THR A 318 -3.75 11.69 11.55
N HIS A 319 -4.90 11.73 12.22
CA HIS A 319 -5.00 11.80 13.67
C HIS A 319 -5.95 10.70 14.16
N ASN A 320 -5.49 9.83 15.05
CA ASN A 320 -6.37 8.89 15.74
C ASN A 320 -7.02 9.61 16.93
N VAL A 321 -8.35 9.70 16.93
CA VAL A 321 -9.15 10.23 18.03
C VAL A 321 -9.77 9.06 18.77
N ASN A 322 -8.97 8.45 19.65
CA ASN A 322 -9.24 7.17 20.33
C ASN A 322 -9.37 7.30 21.87
N PHE A 323 -9.42 8.52 22.41
CA PHE A 323 -9.80 8.81 23.80
C PHE A 323 -10.41 10.21 23.93
N GLY A 324 -11.23 10.44 24.96
CA GLY A 324 -12.00 11.70 25.11
C GLY A 324 -11.15 12.98 25.07
N LYS A 325 -10.00 13.00 25.77
CA LYS A 325 -9.09 14.16 25.74
C LYS A 325 -8.52 14.44 24.34
N ALA A 326 -8.29 13.41 23.51
CA ALA A 326 -7.86 13.62 22.12
C ALA A 326 -8.93 14.36 21.31
N LEU A 327 -10.22 14.06 21.55
CA LEU A 327 -11.33 14.77 20.90
C LEU A 327 -11.39 16.23 21.34
N ASP A 328 -11.24 16.50 22.64
CA ASP A 328 -11.21 17.86 23.19
C ASP A 328 -10.07 18.70 22.58
N GLU A 329 -8.86 18.12 22.49
CA GLU A 329 -7.70 18.80 21.92
C GLU A 329 -7.78 18.95 20.38
N SER A 330 -8.50 18.05 19.70
CA SER A 330 -8.61 18.03 18.24
C SER A 330 -9.26 19.27 17.64
N VAL A 331 -10.21 19.91 18.34
CA VAL A 331 -10.90 21.10 17.80
C VAL A 331 -9.94 22.26 17.59
N GLU A 332 -9.12 22.56 18.60
CA GLU A 332 -8.14 23.64 18.52
C GLU A 332 -6.98 23.25 17.59
N TYR A 333 -6.61 21.97 17.57
CA TYR A 333 -5.61 21.45 16.66
C TYR A 333 -6.04 21.67 15.19
N ALA A 334 -7.26 21.28 14.82
CA ALA A 334 -7.82 21.44 13.48
C ALA A 334 -7.84 22.92 13.05
N ARG A 335 -8.18 23.83 13.97
CA ARG A 335 -8.10 25.28 13.68
C ARG A 335 -6.69 25.73 13.34
N LYS A 336 -5.68 25.31 14.12
CA LYS A 336 -4.27 25.64 13.87
C LYS A 336 -3.77 25.08 12.55
N GLU A 337 -4.15 23.85 12.21
CA GLU A 337 -3.85 23.26 10.91
C GLU A 337 -4.45 24.10 9.78
N ARG A 338 -5.73 24.44 9.89
CA ARG A 338 -6.41 25.24 8.88
C ARG A 338 -5.80 26.63 8.73
N GLU A 339 -5.45 27.29 9.83
CA GLU A 339 -4.75 28.58 9.82
C GLU A 339 -3.38 28.51 9.16
N ALA A 340 -2.69 27.36 9.26
CA ALA A 340 -1.44 27.10 8.55
C ALA A 340 -1.62 26.62 7.10
N GLY A 341 -2.87 26.54 6.61
CA GLY A 341 -3.21 26.09 5.25
C GLY A 341 -3.18 24.56 5.08
N MET A 342 -3.21 23.80 6.16
CA MET A 342 -3.18 22.34 6.15
C MET A 342 -4.59 21.76 6.22
N LEU A 343 -4.77 20.58 5.62
CA LEU A 343 -5.93 19.71 5.79
C LEU A 343 -5.43 18.32 6.16
N SER A 344 -6.14 17.67 7.07
CA SER A 344 -5.77 16.38 7.66
C SER A 344 -7.01 15.49 7.79
N THR A 345 -6.77 14.20 8.02
CA THR A 345 -7.82 13.20 8.24
C THR A 345 -7.89 12.80 9.70
N TYR A 346 -9.03 13.00 10.34
CA TYR A 346 -9.28 12.56 11.72
C TYR A 346 -10.02 11.23 11.71
N PHE A 347 -9.36 10.19 12.19
CA PHE A 347 -9.94 8.87 12.39
C PHE A 347 -10.64 8.82 13.75
N ILE A 348 -11.96 8.89 13.73
CA ILE A 348 -12.82 9.01 14.91
C ILE A 348 -13.24 7.62 15.38
N GLN A 349 -12.87 7.28 16.61
CA GLN A 349 -13.43 6.11 17.28
C GLN A 349 -14.77 6.51 17.91
N THR A 350 -15.87 5.93 17.43
CA THR A 350 -17.23 6.33 17.86
C THR A 350 -17.65 5.64 19.16
N LYS A 351 -16.78 5.64 20.17
CA LYS A 351 -16.99 4.89 21.41
C LYS A 351 -18.03 5.54 22.31
N TYR A 352 -19.18 4.89 22.43
CA TYR A 352 -20.31 5.28 23.30
C TYR A 352 -20.52 4.29 24.47
N ILE A 353 -19.51 3.46 24.75
CA ILE A 353 -19.51 2.47 25.84
C ILE A 353 -18.31 2.75 26.73
N ASN A 354 -18.51 2.70 28.04
CA ASN A 354 -17.47 2.82 29.05
C ASN A 354 -17.15 1.43 29.57
N ASP A 355 -16.04 0.89 29.09
CA ASP A 355 -15.54 -0.42 29.42
C ASP A 355 -14.17 -0.28 30.11
N ARG A 356 -13.19 -1.11 29.76
CA ARG A 356 -11.80 -0.91 30.16
C ARG A 356 -11.27 0.49 29.84
N SER A 357 -11.72 1.10 28.74
CA SER A 357 -11.36 2.47 28.36
C SER A 357 -12.58 3.39 28.48
N PRO A 358 -12.40 4.66 28.91
CA PRO A 358 -13.49 5.62 29.01
C PRO A 358 -14.21 5.88 27.68
N PHE A 359 -15.40 6.45 27.78
CA PHE A 359 -16.13 6.98 26.63
C PHE A 359 -15.28 7.98 25.81
N ILE A 360 -15.60 8.07 24.53
CA ILE A 360 -15.20 9.19 23.67
C ILE A 360 -16.41 10.07 23.38
N LEU A 361 -17.57 9.45 23.12
CA LEU A 361 -18.86 10.11 22.95
C LEU A 361 -19.71 9.84 24.19
N SER A 362 -19.88 10.86 25.02
CA SER A 362 -20.55 10.80 26.33
C SER A 362 -21.52 11.96 26.60
N LYS A 363 -21.46 13.02 25.78
CA LYS A 363 -22.27 14.24 25.90
C LYS A 363 -22.44 14.94 24.54
N ASP A 364 -23.41 15.84 24.45
CA ASP A 364 -23.71 16.60 23.22
C ASP A 364 -22.55 17.51 22.76
N GLU A 365 -21.69 17.92 23.69
CA GLU A 365 -20.48 18.69 23.41
C GLU A 365 -19.50 17.90 22.52
N ASP A 366 -19.35 16.59 22.75
CA ASP A 366 -18.47 15.72 21.98
C ASP A 366 -18.92 15.67 20.50
N LEU A 367 -20.25 15.64 20.29
CA LEU A 367 -20.84 15.69 18.95
C LEU A 367 -20.62 17.04 18.27
N THR A 368 -20.56 18.11 19.08
CA THR A 368 -20.27 19.48 18.61
C THR A 368 -18.82 19.61 18.19
N HIS A 369 -17.88 18.98 18.91
CA HIS A 369 -16.46 18.95 18.53
C HIS A 369 -16.25 18.32 17.15
N LEU A 370 -16.88 17.18 16.86
CA LEU A 370 -16.80 16.56 15.53
C LEU A 370 -17.29 17.49 14.42
N LYS A 371 -18.43 18.16 14.63
CA LYS A 371 -18.96 19.15 13.66
C LYS A 371 -18.00 20.33 13.47
N GLN A 372 -17.32 20.78 14.54
CA GLN A 372 -16.36 21.89 14.45
C GLN A 372 -15.09 21.52 13.68
N ILE A 373 -14.57 20.31 13.87
CA ILE A 373 -13.42 19.80 13.09
C ILE A 373 -13.77 19.75 11.59
N HIS A 374 -14.95 19.22 11.26
CA HIS A 374 -15.40 19.18 9.86
C HIS A 374 -15.68 20.58 9.29
N ALA A 375 -16.28 21.49 10.07
CA ALA A 375 -16.63 22.83 9.62
C ALA A 375 -15.42 23.69 9.20
N VAL A 376 -14.22 23.38 9.71
CA VAL A 376 -12.98 24.06 9.29
C VAL A 376 -12.27 23.34 8.13
N GLY A 377 -12.86 22.26 7.59
CA GLY A 377 -12.51 21.64 6.31
C GLY A 377 -11.84 20.28 6.41
N HIS A 378 -11.63 19.71 7.60
CA HIS A 378 -10.97 18.42 7.75
C HIS A 378 -11.89 17.24 7.43
N ASP A 379 -11.27 16.13 7.05
CA ASP A 379 -11.93 14.87 6.74
C ASP A 379 -12.13 14.04 8.01
N LEU A 380 -13.34 13.53 8.25
CA LEU A 380 -13.61 12.61 9.37
C LEU A 380 -13.82 11.19 8.84
N GLN A 381 -13.04 10.24 9.35
CA GLN A 381 -13.08 8.83 8.92
C GLN A 381 -13.19 7.90 10.12
N SER A 382 -13.47 6.61 9.89
CA SER A 382 -13.81 5.68 10.97
C SER A 382 -12.60 5.05 11.64
N ASN A 383 -12.56 5.07 12.98
CA ASN A 383 -11.66 4.29 13.81
C ASN A 383 -12.40 3.26 14.69
N SER A 384 -13.27 2.45 14.08
CA SER A 384 -14.06 1.44 14.80
C SER A 384 -15.08 2.06 15.79
N VAL A 385 -15.78 1.20 16.54
CA VAL A 385 -16.64 1.60 17.68
C VAL A 385 -15.86 1.46 18.99
N ILE A 386 -15.42 0.25 19.33
CA ILE A 386 -14.86 -0.05 20.65
C ILE A 386 -13.34 -0.04 20.70
N GLY A 387 -12.69 -0.11 19.53
CA GLY A 387 -11.23 -0.11 19.39
C GLY A 387 -10.61 -1.32 20.09
N SER A 388 -11.17 -2.52 19.84
CA SER A 388 -10.69 -3.74 20.49
C SER A 388 -9.33 -4.18 19.91
N PRO A 389 -8.40 -4.64 20.77
CA PRO A 389 -7.17 -5.31 20.33
C PRO A 389 -7.40 -6.66 19.65
N LEU A 390 -8.63 -7.20 19.70
CA LEU A 390 -9.02 -8.47 19.10
C LEU A 390 -9.84 -8.32 17.81
N PHE A 391 -9.83 -7.15 17.19
CA PHE A 391 -10.63 -6.90 15.98
C PHE A 391 -10.35 -7.92 14.85
N ASP A 392 -9.11 -8.39 14.73
CA ASP A 392 -8.70 -9.43 13.78
C ASP A 392 -9.32 -10.81 14.05
N GLN A 393 -9.87 -11.01 15.25
CA GLN A 393 -10.45 -12.26 15.72
C GLN A 393 -11.99 -12.22 15.77
N PHE A 394 -12.60 -11.07 15.48
CA PHE A 394 -14.05 -10.93 15.52
C PHE A 394 -14.73 -11.79 14.45
N GLU A 395 -15.88 -12.34 14.80
CA GLU A 395 -16.78 -12.92 13.82
C GLU A 395 -17.35 -11.83 12.90
N GLN A 396 -17.77 -12.23 11.70
CA GLN A 396 -18.25 -11.29 10.68
C GLN A 396 -19.42 -10.40 11.16
N GLY A 397 -20.32 -10.96 11.95
CA GLY A 397 -21.61 -10.35 12.25
C GLY A 397 -22.71 -10.75 11.24
N THR A 398 -23.96 -10.50 11.60
CA THR A 398 -25.14 -10.83 10.78
C THR A 398 -25.42 -9.82 9.68
N GLY A 399 -24.82 -8.63 9.80
CA GLY A 399 -25.06 -7.49 8.92
C GLY A 399 -26.26 -6.64 9.37
N ASP A 400 -26.90 -6.99 10.49
CA ASP A 400 -28.04 -6.29 11.09
C ASP A 400 -27.63 -5.49 12.34
N GLU A 401 -26.33 -5.38 12.66
CA GLU A 401 -25.84 -4.63 13.81
C GLU A 401 -26.15 -3.14 13.70
N THR A 402 -26.97 -2.62 14.61
CA THR A 402 -27.39 -1.22 14.60
C THR A 402 -27.11 -0.52 15.91
N TYR A 403 -26.80 0.76 15.88
CA TYR A 403 -26.93 1.64 17.03
C TYR A 403 -28.42 1.82 17.40
N PRO A 404 -28.80 1.84 18.69
CA PRO A 404 -27.96 1.65 19.90
C PRO A 404 -27.79 0.19 20.36
N ASP A 405 -28.30 -0.78 19.61
CA ASP A 405 -28.39 -2.19 20.04
C ASP A 405 -27.04 -2.92 20.01
N TYR A 406 -26.13 -2.55 19.09
CA TYR A 406 -24.77 -3.06 19.06
C TYR A 406 -23.98 -2.52 20.26
N LYS A 407 -23.60 -3.40 21.20
CA LYS A 407 -22.94 -3.03 22.46
C LYS A 407 -21.70 -3.89 22.74
N PRO A 408 -20.62 -3.73 21.96
CA PRO A 408 -19.36 -4.42 22.22
C PRO A 408 -18.73 -3.94 23.53
N TYR A 409 -17.99 -4.81 24.23
CA TYR A 409 -17.39 -4.46 25.52
C TYR A 409 -16.01 -5.09 25.70
N VAL A 410 -14.97 -4.26 25.80
CA VAL A 410 -13.60 -4.71 26.07
C VAL A 410 -13.41 -4.88 27.57
N MET A 411 -13.27 -6.12 28.01
CA MET A 411 -13.01 -6.46 29.42
C MET A 411 -11.50 -6.46 29.71
N ALA A 412 -10.72 -7.02 28.78
CA ALA A 412 -9.28 -7.18 28.90
C ALA A 412 -8.61 -7.15 27.51
N TRP A 413 -7.28 -7.17 27.46
CA TRP A 413 -6.52 -7.19 26.19
C TRP A 413 -6.86 -8.41 25.34
N ASP A 414 -7.18 -9.52 25.99
CA ASP A 414 -7.48 -10.82 25.42
C ASP A 414 -8.98 -11.18 25.52
N LYS A 415 -9.84 -10.23 25.92
CA LYS A 415 -11.28 -10.49 26.09
C LYS A 415 -12.15 -9.31 25.66
N THR A 416 -12.92 -9.51 24.60
CA THR A 416 -14.00 -8.60 24.16
C THR A 416 -15.31 -9.37 23.98
N TYR A 417 -16.42 -8.83 24.48
CA TYR A 417 -17.77 -9.38 24.29
C TYR A 417 -18.49 -8.66 23.16
N HIS A 418 -19.35 -9.39 22.46
CA HIS A 418 -20.30 -8.87 21.44
C HIS A 418 -19.67 -8.05 20.31
N GLY A 419 -18.35 -8.13 20.13
CA GLY A 419 -17.64 -7.52 19.03
C GLY A 419 -17.87 -8.29 17.74
N THR A 420 -18.25 -7.60 16.67
CA THR A 420 -18.33 -8.17 15.32
C THR A 420 -17.69 -7.23 14.31
N ILE A 421 -17.17 -7.78 13.21
CA ILE A 421 -16.56 -6.99 12.14
C ILE A 421 -17.56 -5.96 11.60
N PHE A 422 -18.78 -6.41 11.27
CA PHE A 422 -19.81 -5.51 10.76
C PHE A 422 -20.27 -4.49 11.79
N GLY A 423 -20.45 -4.87 13.06
CA GLY A 423 -20.82 -3.92 14.09
C GLY A 423 -19.79 -2.80 14.25
N GLU A 424 -18.50 -3.14 14.35
CA GLU A 424 -17.42 -2.15 14.44
C GLU A 424 -17.36 -1.21 13.23
N MET A 425 -17.60 -1.74 12.03
CA MET A 425 -17.46 -0.99 10.78
C MET A 425 -18.71 -0.17 10.44
N ARG A 426 -19.89 -0.80 10.38
CA ARG A 426 -21.12 -0.16 9.88
C ARG A 426 -21.72 0.83 10.88
N VAL A 427 -21.64 0.52 12.17
CA VAL A 427 -22.16 1.42 13.22
C VAL A 427 -21.29 2.67 13.33
N SER A 428 -19.96 2.51 13.29
CA SER A 428 -19.04 3.66 13.32
C SER A 428 -19.27 4.61 12.14
N ARG A 429 -19.36 4.06 10.92
CA ARG A 429 -19.69 4.84 9.72
C ARG A 429 -20.99 5.63 9.87
N TYR A 430 -22.06 4.92 10.26
CA TYR A 430 -23.38 5.51 10.45
C TYR A 430 -23.34 6.67 11.44
N LEU A 431 -22.67 6.50 12.58
CA LEU A 431 -22.60 7.53 13.61
C LEU A 431 -21.88 8.77 13.10
N ILE A 432 -20.73 8.63 12.43
CA ILE A 432 -19.99 9.79 11.89
C ILE A 432 -20.85 10.54 10.88
N ASP A 433 -21.42 9.86 9.88
CA ASP A 433 -22.24 10.49 8.84
C ASP A 433 -23.55 11.10 9.39
N ARG A 434 -24.09 10.51 10.46
CA ARG A 434 -25.29 11.03 11.12
C ARG A 434 -25.01 12.27 11.95
N ILE A 435 -23.87 12.30 12.65
CA ILE A 435 -23.44 13.42 13.49
C ILE A 435 -22.98 14.60 12.63
N VAL A 436 -22.29 14.30 11.51
CA VAL A 436 -21.75 15.29 10.57
C VAL A 436 -22.34 15.03 9.18
N PRO A 437 -23.56 15.55 8.91
CA PRO A 437 -24.19 15.40 7.61
C PRO A 437 -23.32 15.98 6.50
N GLY A 438 -23.15 15.22 5.42
CA GLY A 438 -22.29 15.61 4.29
C GLY A 438 -20.83 15.18 4.46
N ASN A 439 -20.44 14.61 5.62
CA ASN A 439 -19.11 14.05 5.78
C ASN A 439 -18.88 12.96 4.75
N GLN A 440 -19.73 11.95 4.54
CA GLN A 440 -19.48 10.81 3.64
C GLN A 440 -18.24 10.00 4.04
N THR A 441 -18.33 9.26 5.13
CA THR A 441 -17.25 8.38 5.58
C THR A 441 -16.99 7.25 4.58
N LEU A 442 -15.75 7.20 4.05
CA LEU A 442 -15.30 6.28 3.00
C LEU A 442 -14.05 5.47 3.40
N ALA A 443 -13.33 5.88 4.45
CA ALA A 443 -12.13 5.22 4.92
C ALA A 443 -12.30 4.64 6.32
N PHE A 444 -11.64 3.50 6.54
CA PHE A 444 -11.57 2.82 7.84
C PHE A 444 -10.11 2.63 8.25
N ARG A 445 -9.82 2.89 9.52
CA ARG A 445 -8.58 2.51 10.21
C ARG A 445 -8.96 1.72 11.45
N ASN A 446 -8.36 0.55 11.66
CA ASN A 446 -8.51 -0.12 12.95
C ASN A 446 -7.47 0.42 13.95
N SER A 447 -7.74 0.26 15.24
CA SER A 447 -6.91 0.88 16.29
C SER A 447 -5.54 0.22 16.51
N TYR A 448 -5.30 -0.99 15.99
CA TYR A 448 -4.07 -1.78 16.25
C TYR A 448 -3.40 -2.32 14.99
N LEU A 449 -3.77 -1.83 13.79
CA LEU A 449 -3.24 -2.28 12.49
C LEU A 449 -3.31 -3.79 12.17
N TYR A 450 -4.04 -4.58 12.97
CA TYR A 450 -4.44 -5.97 12.67
C TYR A 450 -5.87 -6.07 12.15
N THR A 451 -6.03 -6.75 11.01
CA THR A 451 -7.32 -6.80 10.32
C THR A 451 -7.76 -8.25 10.05
N PRO A 452 -9.06 -8.58 10.25
CA PRO A 452 -9.56 -9.95 10.06
C PRO A 452 -9.46 -10.41 8.61
N PHE A 453 -9.52 -11.72 8.37
CA PHE A 453 -9.33 -12.31 7.04
C PHE A 453 -10.33 -11.79 6.00
N THR A 454 -11.59 -11.61 6.38
CA THR A 454 -12.70 -11.13 5.52
C THR A 454 -12.76 -9.60 5.38
N TYR A 455 -11.77 -8.89 5.94
CA TYR A 455 -11.76 -7.43 6.02
C TYR A 455 -11.91 -6.74 4.65
N PRO A 456 -11.23 -7.15 3.56
CA PRO A 456 -11.34 -6.47 2.27
C PRO A 456 -12.78 -6.33 1.75
N GLN A 457 -13.56 -7.41 1.75
CA GLN A 457 -14.96 -7.37 1.31
C GLN A 457 -15.89 -6.77 2.37
N SER A 458 -15.49 -6.79 3.65
CA SER A 458 -16.25 -6.15 4.72
C SER A 458 -16.25 -4.63 4.59
N LEU A 459 -15.16 -4.04 4.08
CA LEU A 459 -15.10 -2.62 3.71
C LEU A 459 -16.24 -2.26 2.75
N LEU A 460 -16.34 -2.98 1.63
CA LEU A 460 -17.35 -2.71 0.61
C LEU A 460 -18.78 -2.97 1.13
N ALA A 461 -18.99 -4.07 1.85
CA ALA A 461 -20.30 -4.43 2.40
C ALA A 461 -20.83 -3.43 3.45
N THR A 462 -19.93 -2.68 4.08
CA THR A 462 -20.27 -1.61 5.03
C THR A 462 -20.12 -0.21 4.41
N GLY A 463 -19.79 -0.15 3.11
CA GLY A 463 -19.74 1.02 2.24
C GLY A 463 -18.52 1.93 2.39
N TYR A 464 -17.44 1.40 2.95
CA TYR A 464 -16.10 1.97 2.80
C TYR A 464 -15.52 1.61 1.42
N ARG A 465 -14.56 2.42 0.97
CA ARG A 465 -13.75 2.18 -0.23
C ARG A 465 -12.26 2.14 0.07
N PHE A 466 -11.84 2.77 1.15
CA PHE A 466 -10.44 2.94 1.51
C PHE A 466 -10.16 2.33 2.88
N SER A 467 -8.96 1.79 3.02
CA SER A 467 -8.42 1.30 4.27
C SER A 467 -7.07 1.96 4.53
N SER A 468 -6.78 2.24 5.79
CA SER A 468 -5.44 2.65 6.23
C SER A 468 -5.15 1.96 7.56
N SER A 469 -5.16 0.62 7.50
CA SER A 469 -5.21 -0.29 8.64
C SER A 469 -3.99 -1.21 8.67
N VAL A 470 -2.98 -0.95 7.85
CA VAL A 470 -1.75 -1.74 7.83
C VAL A 470 -0.52 -0.84 7.68
N ALA A 471 0.63 -1.33 8.11
CA ALA A 471 1.91 -0.63 7.91
C ALA A 471 2.49 -0.90 6.51
N ALA A 472 3.10 0.13 5.92
CA ALA A 472 3.77 0.10 4.61
C ALA A 472 4.87 -0.97 4.56
N ASN A 473 5.65 -1.09 5.63
CA ASN A 473 6.76 -2.03 5.66
C ASN A 473 6.27 -3.47 5.66
N ALA A 474 5.25 -3.80 6.46
CA ALA A 474 4.64 -5.13 6.47
C ALA A 474 3.99 -5.51 5.12
N HIS A 475 3.76 -4.54 4.22
CA HIS A 475 3.19 -4.76 2.89
C HIS A 475 4.18 -4.49 1.76
N LEU A 476 5.45 -4.18 2.10
CA LEU A 476 6.59 -4.05 1.19
C LEU A 476 6.48 -2.93 0.14
N THR A 477 5.60 -1.95 0.36
CA THR A 477 5.35 -0.85 -0.58
C THR A 477 4.93 0.43 0.14
N HIS A 478 5.37 1.58 -0.40
CA HIS A 478 4.85 2.90 -0.01
C HIS A 478 3.87 3.46 -1.06
N LEU A 479 3.17 2.60 -1.80
CA LEU A 479 2.10 2.99 -2.71
C LEU A 479 0.77 2.38 -2.27
N PRO A 480 -0.36 3.05 -2.54
CA PRO A 480 -1.65 2.42 -2.36
C PRO A 480 -1.83 1.23 -3.32
N PHE A 481 -2.54 0.21 -2.87
CA PHE A 481 -2.76 -1.00 -3.66
C PHE A 481 -4.20 -1.51 -3.55
N GLN A 482 -4.64 -2.18 -4.62
CA GLN A 482 -5.97 -2.76 -4.71
C GLN A 482 -6.03 -4.08 -3.93
N LEU A 483 -7.09 -4.27 -3.15
CA LEU A 483 -7.29 -5.43 -2.29
C LEU A 483 -7.96 -6.59 -3.03
N ASN A 484 -7.72 -7.81 -2.54
CA ASN A 484 -8.37 -9.02 -2.99
C ASN A 484 -9.37 -9.55 -1.96
N TYR A 485 -10.41 -10.21 -2.44
CA TYR A 485 -11.36 -10.95 -1.61
C TYR A 485 -10.61 -11.91 -0.70
N ASN A 486 -10.89 -11.88 0.61
CA ASN A 486 -10.22 -12.71 1.62
C ASN A 486 -8.69 -12.60 1.66
N ARG A 487 -8.07 -11.56 1.08
CA ARG A 487 -6.60 -11.53 0.90
C ARG A 487 -6.07 -12.79 0.19
N GLU A 488 -6.87 -13.33 -0.73
CA GLU A 488 -6.51 -14.44 -1.61
C GLU A 488 -5.99 -13.89 -2.95
N PHE A 489 -5.82 -14.75 -3.95
CA PHE A 489 -5.03 -14.44 -5.16
C PHE A 489 -5.84 -14.20 -6.44
N ASP A 490 -7.14 -14.50 -6.46
CA ASP A 490 -7.91 -14.65 -7.71
C ASP A 490 -9.06 -13.67 -7.92
N SER A 491 -9.43 -12.88 -6.90
CA SER A 491 -10.63 -12.05 -6.92
C SER A 491 -10.31 -10.65 -6.43
N GLU A 492 -10.17 -9.69 -7.35
CA GLU A 492 -9.93 -8.28 -7.03
C GLU A 492 -11.21 -7.60 -6.50
N LEU A 493 -11.05 -6.61 -5.62
CA LEU A 493 -12.14 -5.80 -5.07
C LEU A 493 -11.93 -4.33 -5.42
N GLU A 494 -13.01 -3.55 -5.48
CA GLU A 494 -12.94 -2.08 -5.60
C GLU A 494 -12.63 -1.38 -4.26
N ALA A 495 -11.76 -2.01 -3.45
CA ALA A 495 -11.27 -1.48 -2.18
C ALA A 495 -9.76 -1.34 -2.24
N PHE A 496 -9.23 -0.28 -1.61
CA PHE A 496 -7.81 0.07 -1.69
C PHE A 496 -7.23 0.29 -0.29
N GLU A 497 -6.01 -0.20 -0.10
CA GLU A 497 -5.21 0.05 1.10
C GLU A 497 -4.27 1.24 0.88
N PHE A 498 -4.20 2.12 1.87
CA PHE A 498 -3.29 3.25 1.97
C PHE A 498 -2.41 3.03 3.20
N PRO A 499 -1.27 2.34 3.02
CA PRO A 499 -0.52 1.82 4.15
C PRO A 499 0.11 2.95 4.98
N VAL A 500 0.07 2.79 6.30
CA VAL A 500 0.66 3.72 7.27
C VAL A 500 2.19 3.68 7.15
N THR A 501 2.79 4.83 6.90
CA THR A 501 4.24 4.97 6.72
C THR A 501 4.94 5.31 8.03
N ASP A 502 4.34 6.20 8.82
CA ASP A 502 4.96 6.85 9.97
C ASP A 502 3.92 6.96 11.11
N ASP A 503 3.98 6.01 12.03
CA ASP A 503 3.15 5.86 13.21
C ASP A 503 3.81 6.50 14.44
N ASP A 504 3.13 7.44 15.09
CA ASP A 504 3.63 8.10 16.29
C ASP A 504 3.35 7.37 17.60
N GLU A 505 2.68 6.22 17.55
CA GLU A 505 2.57 5.27 18.66
C GLU A 505 3.86 4.48 18.88
N LEU A 506 4.83 4.60 17.96
CA LEU A 506 6.18 4.04 18.09
C LEU A 506 7.26 5.13 18.16
N PRO A 507 8.45 4.80 18.72
CA PRO A 507 9.53 5.77 18.87
C PRO A 507 10.00 6.37 17.54
N PRO A 508 10.54 7.60 17.53
CA PRO A 508 10.78 8.46 18.70
C PRO A 508 9.57 9.31 19.11
N TYR A 509 9.26 9.35 20.42
CA TYR A 509 8.14 10.12 21.01
C TYR A 509 8.46 11.61 21.29
N ASN A 510 9.39 12.20 20.55
CA ASN A 510 9.85 13.56 20.80
C ASN A 510 10.06 14.33 19.47
N ILE A 511 10.51 15.58 19.54
CA ILE A 511 10.62 16.45 18.36
C ILE A 511 11.57 15.92 17.27
N THR A 512 12.50 15.02 17.58
CA THR A 512 13.39 14.41 16.57
C THR A 512 12.62 13.56 15.56
N ARG A 513 11.39 13.15 15.90
CA ARG A 513 10.45 12.46 15.00
C ARG A 513 10.24 13.20 13.69
N ALA A 514 10.11 14.53 13.72
CA ALA A 514 9.93 15.33 12.51
C ALA A 514 11.07 15.09 11.50
N GLN A 515 12.31 15.07 11.98
CA GLN A 515 13.47 14.87 11.12
C GLN A 515 13.56 13.43 10.58
N SER A 516 13.16 12.44 11.38
CA SER A 516 13.07 11.05 10.89
C SER A 516 11.99 10.90 9.81
N ALA A 517 10.80 11.44 10.04
CA ALA A 517 9.71 11.46 9.08
C ALA A 517 10.10 12.18 7.77
N ILE A 518 10.75 13.35 7.86
CA ILE A 518 11.26 14.08 6.68
C ILE A 518 12.26 13.24 5.88
N ARG A 519 13.22 12.58 6.54
CA ARG A 519 14.19 11.72 5.86
C ARG A 519 13.51 10.55 5.15
N LEU A 520 12.55 9.91 5.81
CA LEU A 520 11.77 8.83 5.22
C LEU A 520 10.96 9.32 4.01
N ALA A 521 10.22 10.41 4.16
CA ALA A 521 9.45 11.04 3.09
C ALA A 521 10.33 11.38 1.86
N LYS A 522 11.53 11.93 2.06
CA LYS A 522 12.47 12.23 0.95
C LYS A 522 12.96 10.99 0.22
N LYS A 523 13.07 9.83 0.89
CA LYS A 523 13.39 8.56 0.21
C LYS A 523 12.25 8.09 -0.67
N ILE A 524 11.03 8.17 -0.16
CA ILE A 524 9.79 7.78 -0.86
C ILE A 524 9.51 8.71 -2.04
N ALA A 525 9.81 10.01 -1.88
CA ALA A 525 9.61 11.04 -2.89
C ALA A 525 10.42 10.81 -4.18
N ARG A 526 11.51 10.02 -4.12
CA ARG A 526 12.36 9.75 -5.30
C ARG A 526 11.64 9.03 -6.44
N TYR A 527 10.53 8.35 -6.15
CA TYR A 527 9.78 7.59 -7.15
C TYR A 527 8.28 7.88 -7.14
N GLY A 528 7.82 8.88 -6.40
CA GLY A 528 6.40 9.25 -6.35
C GLY A 528 5.56 8.39 -5.40
N GLY A 529 6.11 7.92 -4.29
CA GLY A 529 5.33 7.17 -3.29
C GLY A 529 4.32 8.04 -2.52
N CYS A 530 3.62 7.42 -1.58
CA CYS A 530 2.76 8.09 -0.61
C CYS A 530 3.33 7.97 0.81
N PHE A 531 3.14 9.04 1.60
CA PHE A 531 3.47 9.10 3.00
C PHE A 531 2.17 9.30 3.80
N ILE A 532 1.75 8.25 4.51
CA ILE A 532 0.61 8.32 5.42
C ILE A 532 1.17 8.45 6.85
N GLY A 533 1.16 9.67 7.38
CA GLY A 533 1.69 10.00 8.70
C GLY A 533 0.60 10.06 9.75
N GLN A 534 0.84 9.48 10.92
CA GLN A 534 0.00 9.62 12.10
C GLN A 534 0.62 10.61 13.08
N VAL A 535 -0.18 11.52 13.60
CA VAL A 535 0.22 12.47 14.63
C VAL A 535 -0.90 12.61 15.64
N HIS A 536 -0.63 12.43 16.93
CA HIS A 536 -1.61 12.70 17.97
C HIS A 536 -1.86 14.21 18.11
N PRO A 537 -3.12 14.64 18.28
CA PRO A 537 -3.49 16.06 18.32
C PRO A 537 -3.12 16.69 19.67
N ASN A 538 -1.83 16.95 19.90
CA ASN A 538 -1.31 17.60 21.10
C ASN A 538 -0.19 18.61 20.78
N ALA A 539 0.32 19.31 21.80
CA ALA A 539 1.32 20.37 21.60
C ALA A 539 2.64 19.89 20.98
N LEU A 540 3.07 18.66 21.26
CA LEU A 540 4.26 18.07 20.63
C LEU A 540 3.96 17.66 19.18
N GLY A 541 2.83 16.99 18.95
CA GLY A 541 2.37 16.59 17.63
C GLY A 541 2.31 17.78 16.68
N TRP A 542 1.77 18.93 17.14
CA TRP A 542 1.74 20.16 16.34
C TRP A 542 3.14 20.60 15.90
N LYS A 543 4.13 20.57 16.80
CA LYS A 543 5.51 20.95 16.45
C LYS A 543 6.11 19.98 15.44
N VAL A 544 5.83 18.69 15.58
CA VAL A 544 6.31 17.64 14.66
C VAL A 544 5.70 17.84 13.28
N GLN A 545 4.37 17.92 13.19
CA GLN A 545 3.67 18.10 11.93
C GLN A 545 4.04 19.41 11.25
N LYS A 546 4.09 20.52 12.00
CA LYS A 546 4.45 21.81 11.42
C LYS A 546 5.85 21.80 10.83
N ALA A 547 6.83 21.24 11.54
CA ALA A 547 8.19 21.10 11.03
C ALA A 547 8.24 20.22 9.77
N PHE A 548 7.47 19.13 9.73
CA PHE A 548 7.35 18.26 8.56
C PHE A 548 6.73 19.00 7.36
N TYR A 549 5.61 19.69 7.56
CA TYR A 549 4.93 20.46 6.51
C TYR A 549 5.80 21.58 5.97
N ASP A 550 6.43 22.37 6.85
CA ASP A 550 7.26 23.50 6.44
C ASP A 550 8.45 23.06 5.56
N ASP A 551 8.98 21.85 5.75
CA ASP A 551 10.08 21.29 4.94
C ASP A 551 9.62 20.74 3.57
N LEU A 552 8.38 20.27 3.44
CA LEU A 552 7.92 19.49 2.28
C LEU A 552 6.80 20.15 1.44
N LYS A 553 6.15 21.21 1.92
CA LYS A 553 4.97 21.85 1.29
C LYS A 553 5.15 22.26 -0.18
N ASP A 554 6.36 22.57 -0.62
CA ASP A 554 6.62 23.00 -2.00
C ASP A 554 6.83 21.81 -2.96
N GLU A 555 7.32 20.68 -2.44
CA GLU A 555 7.67 19.48 -3.21
C GLU A 555 6.57 18.42 -3.22
N ALA A 556 5.78 18.34 -2.16
CA ALA A 556 4.74 17.33 -1.98
C ALA A 556 3.34 17.88 -2.28
N TRP A 557 2.44 16.98 -2.66
CA TRP A 557 1.01 17.23 -2.62
C TRP A 557 0.49 16.85 -1.22
N PHE A 558 -0.22 17.76 -0.57
CA PHE A 558 -0.87 17.53 0.72
C PHE A 558 -2.38 17.48 0.52
N GLY A 559 -3.03 16.49 1.13
CA GLY A 559 -4.49 16.39 1.12
C GLY A 559 -5.01 15.41 2.16
N THR A 560 -6.32 15.19 2.13
CA THR A 560 -6.97 14.22 3.02
C THR A 560 -6.92 12.81 2.43
N LEU A 561 -7.17 11.80 3.26
CA LEU A 561 -7.19 10.41 2.81
C LEU A 561 -8.31 10.19 1.79
N ARG A 562 -9.45 10.85 1.97
CA ARG A 562 -10.53 10.84 0.99
C ARG A 562 -10.09 11.42 -0.34
N ASP A 563 -9.50 12.62 -0.35
CA ASP A 563 -9.11 13.29 -1.61
C ASP A 563 -8.11 12.43 -2.37
N PHE A 564 -7.11 11.90 -1.66
CA PHE A 564 -6.12 11.03 -2.27
C PHE A 564 -6.74 9.69 -2.70
N GLY A 565 -7.64 9.12 -1.92
CA GLY A 565 -8.34 7.87 -2.24
C GLY A 565 -9.19 7.98 -3.49
N LEU A 566 -9.96 9.06 -3.61
CA LEU A 566 -10.78 9.33 -4.80
C LEU A 566 -9.89 9.57 -6.03
N TRP A 567 -8.82 10.33 -5.88
CA TRP A 567 -7.87 10.56 -6.97
C TRP A 567 -7.17 9.27 -7.41
N TRP A 568 -6.67 8.47 -6.46
CA TRP A 568 -5.95 7.23 -6.75
C TRP A 568 -6.83 6.22 -7.47
N THR A 569 -8.08 6.05 -7.01
CA THR A 569 -9.02 5.14 -7.64
C THR A 569 -9.48 5.60 -9.02
N ALA A 570 -9.64 6.91 -9.25
CA ALA A 570 -9.88 7.44 -10.59
C ALA A 570 -8.66 7.23 -11.51
N ARG A 571 -7.44 7.53 -11.03
CA ARG A 571 -6.18 7.29 -11.75
C ARG A 571 -6.02 5.83 -12.14
N ASN A 572 -6.37 4.90 -11.26
CA ASN A 572 -6.26 3.44 -11.48
C ASN A 572 -7.11 2.93 -12.65
N GLU A 573 -8.10 3.73 -13.11
CA GLU A 573 -8.95 3.42 -14.26
C GLU A 573 -8.53 4.14 -15.55
N VAL A 574 -7.57 5.08 -15.47
CA VAL A 574 -7.08 5.80 -16.65
C VAL A 574 -6.31 4.86 -17.56
N SER A 575 -6.59 4.92 -18.86
CA SER A 575 -5.90 4.14 -19.88
C SER A 575 -5.18 5.04 -20.88
N ILE A 576 -3.99 4.65 -21.32
CA ILE A 576 -3.23 5.34 -22.35
C ILE A 576 -2.96 4.38 -23.52
N ASP A 577 -3.23 4.85 -24.73
CA ASP A 577 -2.90 4.17 -25.98
C ASP A 577 -2.16 5.12 -26.92
N ILE A 578 -1.19 4.61 -27.68
CA ILE A 578 -0.47 5.37 -28.69
C ILE A 578 -0.65 4.67 -30.03
N THR A 579 -1.13 5.43 -31.01
CA THR A 579 -1.33 4.95 -32.37
C THR A 579 -0.64 5.90 -33.36
N ARG A 580 -0.45 5.43 -34.60
CA ARG A 580 0.05 6.27 -35.69
C ARG A 580 -1.09 6.64 -36.62
N GLU A 581 -1.19 7.93 -36.91
CA GLU A 581 -2.13 8.48 -37.87
C GLU A 581 -1.36 9.25 -38.95
N GLY A 582 -1.20 8.58 -40.10
CA GLY A 582 -0.31 9.04 -41.15
C GLY A 582 1.13 9.11 -40.64
N ALA A 583 1.72 10.31 -40.68
CA ALA A 583 3.03 10.53 -40.12
C ALA A 583 3.01 10.74 -38.60
N GLN A 584 1.91 11.17 -37.98
CA GLN A 584 1.93 11.61 -36.58
C GLN A 584 1.68 10.47 -35.60
N ARG A 585 2.26 10.58 -34.41
CA ARG A 585 1.89 9.76 -33.25
C ARG A 585 0.77 10.45 -32.47
N VAL A 586 -0.22 9.68 -32.05
CA VAL A 586 -1.37 10.18 -31.30
C VAL A 586 -1.50 9.38 -30.02
N VAL A 587 -1.43 10.08 -28.89
CA VAL A 587 -1.73 9.52 -27.56
C VAL A 587 -3.20 9.74 -27.27
N THR A 588 -3.93 8.67 -26.99
CA THR A 588 -5.31 8.69 -26.51
C THR A 588 -5.31 8.34 -25.03
N VAL A 589 -5.81 9.24 -24.20
CA VAL A 589 -5.96 9.05 -22.75
C VAL A 589 -7.45 8.98 -22.46
N ASN A 590 -7.93 7.87 -21.91
CA ASN A 590 -9.31 7.76 -21.44
C ASN A 590 -9.34 7.97 -19.94
N VAL A 591 -10.16 8.92 -19.50
CA VAL A 591 -10.32 9.34 -18.11
C VAL A 591 -11.79 9.12 -17.71
N PRO A 592 -12.17 7.90 -17.26
CA PRO A 592 -13.58 7.54 -17.04
C PRO A 592 -14.24 8.34 -15.92
N LYS A 593 -13.45 8.82 -14.96
CA LYS A 593 -13.90 9.60 -13.82
C LYS A 593 -13.19 10.95 -13.84
N ARG A 594 -13.98 12.03 -13.75
CA ARG A 594 -13.46 13.38 -13.63
C ARG A 594 -12.45 13.48 -12.48
N MET A 595 -11.27 14.02 -12.76
CA MET A 595 -10.21 14.19 -11.76
C MET A 595 -9.34 15.41 -12.03
N GLU A 596 -8.77 15.97 -10.96
CA GLU A 596 -7.83 17.08 -11.04
C GLU A 596 -6.39 16.59 -10.89
N GLY A 597 -5.44 17.32 -11.47
CA GLY A 597 -4.01 17.02 -11.34
C GLY A 597 -3.58 15.69 -11.96
N LEU A 598 -4.28 15.20 -12.99
CA LEU A 598 -3.82 14.05 -13.76
C LEU A 598 -2.55 14.46 -14.53
N ALA A 599 -1.46 13.75 -14.29
CA ALA A 599 -0.24 13.89 -15.06
C ALA A 599 -0.09 12.73 -16.05
N ILE A 600 0.57 12.99 -17.17
CA ILE A 600 0.92 11.99 -18.18
C ILE A 600 2.37 12.22 -18.60
N MET A 601 3.18 11.17 -18.53
CA MET A 601 4.54 11.19 -19.06
C MET A 601 4.53 10.59 -20.47
N LEU A 602 4.85 11.42 -21.46
CA LEU A 602 4.88 11.07 -22.88
C LEU A 602 6.17 10.32 -23.26
N PRO A 603 6.19 9.66 -24.44
CA PRO A 603 7.36 8.94 -24.91
C PRO A 603 8.63 9.79 -25.02
N ILE A 604 9.78 9.11 -24.99
CA ILE A 604 11.08 9.76 -25.15
C ILE A 604 11.13 10.47 -26.52
N ARG A 605 11.72 11.67 -26.56
CA ARG A 605 11.82 12.51 -27.77
C ARG A 605 10.45 12.79 -28.40
N SER A 606 9.44 13.05 -27.58
CA SER A 606 8.14 13.56 -28.05
C SER A 606 7.92 15.00 -27.58
N THR A 607 7.25 15.79 -28.40
CA THR A 607 6.73 17.10 -28.05
C THR A 607 5.27 17.17 -28.48
N PRO A 608 4.34 17.47 -27.57
CA PRO A 608 2.94 17.62 -27.94
C PRO A 608 2.76 18.86 -28.82
N VAL A 609 2.11 18.69 -29.97
CA VAL A 609 1.78 19.77 -30.91
C VAL A 609 0.32 20.21 -30.84
N ALA A 610 -0.56 19.33 -30.36
CA ALA A 610 -1.96 19.64 -30.11
C ALA A 610 -2.51 18.74 -29.00
N VAL A 611 -3.39 19.30 -28.16
CA VAL A 611 -4.18 18.55 -27.17
C VAL A 611 -5.64 18.92 -27.38
N THR A 612 -6.50 17.91 -27.48
CA THR A 612 -7.95 18.07 -27.68
C THR A 612 -8.70 17.26 -26.63
N GLY A 613 -9.71 17.88 -26.00
CA GLY A 613 -10.33 17.36 -24.78
C GLY A 613 -9.51 17.69 -23.51
N GLY A 614 -10.02 17.30 -22.34
CA GLY A 614 -9.22 17.34 -21.09
C GLY A 614 -9.05 18.72 -20.44
N GLY A 615 -9.92 19.69 -20.70
CA GLY A 615 -9.92 20.96 -19.97
C GLY A 615 -8.62 21.77 -20.09
N LYS A 616 -8.22 22.43 -18.99
CA LYS A 616 -7.00 23.24 -18.90
C LYS A 616 -5.80 22.37 -18.52
N TYR A 617 -4.66 22.61 -19.17
CA TYR A 617 -3.45 21.83 -18.97
C TYR A 617 -2.18 22.68 -19.11
N SER A 618 -1.06 22.17 -18.60
CA SER A 618 0.28 22.67 -18.83
C SER A 618 1.16 21.60 -19.49
N VAL A 619 2.19 22.03 -20.20
CA VAL A 619 3.17 21.16 -20.86
C VAL A 619 4.57 21.59 -20.41
N ASP A 620 5.36 20.63 -19.96
CA ASP A 620 6.79 20.79 -19.70
C ASP A 620 7.56 19.64 -20.37
N GLY A 621 8.09 19.92 -21.57
CA GLY A 621 8.75 18.92 -22.41
C GLY A 621 7.83 17.73 -22.73
N LYS A 622 8.11 16.60 -22.06
CA LYS A 622 7.35 15.33 -22.20
C LYS A 622 6.28 15.13 -21.13
N LEU A 623 6.14 16.06 -20.18
CA LEU A 623 5.12 16.00 -19.14
C LEU A 623 3.92 16.86 -19.55
N ILE A 624 2.72 16.30 -19.43
CA ILE A 624 1.47 17.06 -19.47
C ILE A 624 0.79 16.93 -18.11
N ILE A 625 0.35 18.05 -17.55
CA ILE A 625 -0.45 18.08 -16.32
C ILE A 625 -1.79 18.72 -16.65
N PHE A 626 -2.86 17.98 -16.42
CA PHE A 626 -4.23 18.47 -16.54
C PHE A 626 -4.67 19.05 -15.20
N GLU A 627 -5.11 20.31 -15.21
CA GLU A 627 -5.80 20.90 -14.05
C GLU A 627 -7.12 20.17 -13.82
N LEU A 628 -7.81 19.80 -14.90
CA LEU A 628 -9.01 18.99 -14.86
C LEU A 628 -9.10 18.07 -16.07
N ALA A 629 -9.20 16.76 -15.86
CA ALA A 629 -9.30 15.74 -16.90
C ALA A 629 -10.61 14.94 -16.78
N GLU A 630 -11.26 14.69 -17.90
CA GLU A 630 -12.46 13.86 -18.02
C GLU A 630 -12.65 13.41 -19.47
N GLY A 631 -13.17 12.18 -19.65
CA GLY A 631 -13.49 11.61 -20.95
C GLY A 631 -12.25 11.23 -21.76
N THR A 632 -12.41 11.18 -23.09
CA THR A 632 -11.30 10.88 -24.00
C THR A 632 -10.54 12.16 -24.34
N ILE A 633 -9.24 12.15 -24.06
CA ILE A 633 -8.28 13.20 -24.36
C ILE A 633 -7.35 12.69 -25.44
N ARG A 634 -7.03 13.55 -26.40
CA ARG A 634 -6.19 13.19 -27.53
C ARG A 634 -5.05 14.19 -27.69
N ILE A 635 -3.83 13.67 -27.64
CA ILE A 635 -2.58 14.44 -27.69
C ILE A 635 -1.82 14.02 -28.96
N THR A 636 -1.66 14.95 -29.90
CA THR A 636 -0.86 14.74 -31.11
C THR A 636 0.59 15.10 -30.82
N LEU A 637 1.53 14.22 -31.19
CA LEU A 637 2.96 14.42 -31.01
C LEU A 637 3.64 14.75 -32.34
N ASN A 638 4.73 15.52 -32.30
CA ASN A 638 5.68 15.54 -33.40
C ASN A 638 6.44 14.19 -33.47
N ASN A 639 6.95 13.90 -34.67
CA ASN A 639 7.80 12.72 -34.87
C ASN A 639 9.18 12.91 -34.29
#